data_AF-A0A250FLA0-F1
#
_entry.id   AF-A0A250FLA0-F1
#
_cell.length_a   1.000
_cell.length_b   1.000
_cell.length_c   1.000
_cell.angle_alpha   90.00
_cell.angle_beta   90.00
_cell.angle_gamma   90.00
#
_symmetry.space_group_name_H-M   'P 1'
#
loop_
_entity.id
_entity.type
_entity.pdbx_description
1 polymer ?
#
loop_
_entity_poly.entity_id
_entity_poly.type
_entity_poly.pdbx_seq_one_letter_code
_entity_poly.pdbx_strand_id
1 'polypeptide(L)'
;MATWKPYRISDIVTEIDEEKFVLPVIQRSLVWTEEKIELLYDTVLKGNSFGGIMVIEEEKGTRPLFSYRPFTKDGNFIESKEVEKLRQQQSFVIDGQQRLQSFYIGLKGSINGKELYFDLFSDYNSLFEFKFEKNEKDLPKTSKEIEDRVITKYFWYPAKELLRMLKDTDDEEIVADEIILNNDIEEKNEKDHIGKNIKAFYKNIISSESLGISKVTINKKLPEIDNRQRIVELFRRLNDGGTKLSSFDLVASILKGFSWEMESFLREMLQDNEDIGLSQENLIKLIFLLQDNYNKEMASIEASDAQFAIANKERIRIVIKALKDFLKRTYLYDYYKDENRSFIPLFFIAYHLFHKDISNKEVERYFDNYDTSNEDFPLMKDWILHSLLNGVFRSKGAGWIPYSTGIRKILNVVKEHKNKLFPTDKLFSIYREHPIIFTKDYLIDNDYDRLEDLDKSLIFYLIYGKIIRTSDVDHIMPKNILLKKGYDLEEINSIKNFQLLDSRTNQFDKNGKSFFDWVSNPIYVKDLNGYLKIHLIPSNEALWKEENFREFIEERRKLILKKIRTFCSKIIQSVLSSIPEKRDSVKSNYENYKEKTKAIYPNAYEKWTEEDDKKLASLYAEKKSIKELCDIFGRNEGGIQSRIEKLGLEGKYN
;
A
#
# COMPACT_ATOMS: atom_id res chain seq x y z
N MET A 1 28.98 -21.81 20.33
CA MET A 1 28.67 -20.53 21.00
C MET A 1 28.96 -19.42 19.99
N ALA A 2 28.09 -18.42 19.87
CA ALA A 2 28.39 -17.26 19.04
C ALA A 2 29.59 -16.51 19.66
N THR A 3 30.70 -16.44 18.93
CA THR A 3 31.87 -15.65 19.34
C THR A 3 31.61 -14.20 18.98
N TRP A 4 31.15 -13.43 19.96
CA TRP A 4 31.04 -11.97 19.84
C TRP A 4 32.43 -11.36 20.01
N LYS A 5 32.87 -10.60 19.01
CA LYS A 5 34.08 -9.78 19.09
C LYS A 5 33.68 -8.31 19.23
N PRO A 6 34.22 -7.58 20.21
CA PRO A 6 33.95 -6.16 20.36
C PRO A 6 34.77 -5.34 19.35
N TYR A 7 34.21 -4.24 18.86
CA TYR A 7 34.80 -3.33 17.88
C TYR A 7 34.50 -1.88 18.22
N ARG A 8 35.38 -0.96 17.81
CA ARG A 8 35.17 0.49 17.85
C ARG A 8 34.32 0.93 16.66
N ILE A 9 33.40 1.86 16.88
CA ILE A 9 32.54 2.39 15.81
C ILE A 9 33.38 3.10 14.73
N SER A 10 34.37 3.87 15.15
CA SER A 10 35.30 4.60 14.28
C SER A 10 36.09 3.69 13.33
N ASP A 11 36.45 2.49 13.78
CA ASP A 11 37.13 1.48 12.98
C ASP A 11 36.17 0.87 11.97
N ILE A 12 34.98 0.46 12.41
CA ILE A 12 33.97 -0.14 11.52
C ILE A 12 33.55 0.82 10.41
N VAL A 13 33.40 2.11 10.70
CA VAL A 13 33.14 3.14 9.68
C VAL A 13 34.26 3.22 8.65
N THR A 14 35.52 3.06 9.09
CA THR A 14 36.68 3.04 8.20
C THR A 14 36.69 1.75 7.37
N GLU A 15 36.41 0.60 7.99
CA GLU A 15 36.32 -0.70 7.31
C GLU A 15 35.14 -0.77 6.32
N ILE A 16 34.05 -0.04 6.56
CA ILE A 16 32.96 0.16 5.59
C ILE A 16 33.45 0.96 4.38
N ASP A 17 34.16 2.08 4.60
CA ASP A 17 34.73 2.93 3.53
C ASP A 17 35.74 2.15 2.66
N GLU A 18 36.46 1.20 3.27
CA GLU A 18 37.39 0.27 2.60
C GLU A 18 36.71 -0.94 1.91
N GLU A 19 35.37 -1.02 1.87
CA GLU A 19 34.59 -2.17 1.39
C GLU A 19 34.93 -3.51 2.10
N LYS A 20 35.40 -3.51 3.36
CA LYS A 20 35.54 -4.74 4.15
C LYS A 20 34.20 -5.19 4.72
N PHE A 21 33.27 -4.27 4.97
CA PHE A 21 31.87 -4.60 5.27
C PHE A 21 30.98 -4.27 4.09
N VAL A 22 30.14 -5.23 3.70
CA VAL A 22 29.26 -5.11 2.53
C VAL A 22 27.87 -5.68 2.82
N LEU A 23 26.91 -5.31 1.98
CA LEU A 23 25.52 -5.74 2.09
C LEU A 23 25.23 -6.83 1.05
N PRO A 24 24.85 -8.06 1.43
CA PRO A 24 24.38 -9.06 0.49
C PRO A 24 23.05 -8.61 -0.16
N VAL A 25 22.76 -9.10 -1.36
CA VAL A 25 21.55 -8.80 -2.15
C VAL A 25 20.23 -9.08 -1.43
N ILE A 26 20.25 -9.93 -0.40
CA ILE A 26 19.08 -10.22 0.45
C ILE A 26 18.70 -9.05 1.36
N GLN A 27 19.58 -8.06 1.53
CA GLN A 27 19.34 -6.90 2.38
C GLN A 27 18.44 -5.86 1.67
N ARG A 28 17.53 -5.25 2.43
CA ARG A 28 16.74 -4.11 1.96
C ARG A 28 17.54 -2.81 1.95
N SER A 29 17.03 -1.80 1.24
CA SER A 29 17.54 -0.42 1.28
C SER A 29 17.43 0.21 2.68
N LEU A 30 18.02 1.39 2.86
CA LEU A 30 17.84 2.20 4.06
C LEU A 30 16.36 2.61 4.21
N VAL A 31 15.80 2.38 5.40
CA VAL A 31 14.42 2.75 5.75
C VAL A 31 14.33 3.53 7.06
N TRP A 32 15.47 3.78 7.73
CA TRP A 32 15.51 4.61 8.92
C TRP A 32 15.40 6.08 8.55
N THR A 33 14.58 6.82 9.30
CA THR A 33 14.43 8.27 9.16
C THR A 33 15.58 9.01 9.83
N GLU A 34 15.73 10.29 9.51
CA GLU A 34 16.69 11.20 10.14
C GLU A 34 16.57 11.14 11.68
N GLU A 35 15.36 11.22 12.24
CA GLU A 35 15.17 11.20 13.70
C GLU A 35 15.61 9.88 14.34
N LYS A 36 15.43 8.76 13.65
CA LYS A 36 15.84 7.45 14.16
C LYS A 36 17.36 7.30 14.16
N ILE A 37 18.03 7.90 13.19
CA ILE A 37 19.49 7.98 13.16
C ILE A 37 19.98 8.87 14.30
N GLU A 38 19.39 10.05 14.49
CA GLU A 38 19.70 10.97 15.60
C GLU A 38 19.60 10.27 16.96
N LEU A 39 18.52 9.50 17.19
CA LEU A 39 18.32 8.72 18.42
C LEU A 39 19.38 7.62 18.63
N LEU A 40 19.89 7.01 17.55
CA LEU A 40 20.97 6.03 17.65
C LEU A 40 22.24 6.69 18.21
N TYR A 41 22.59 7.89 17.76
CA TYR A 41 23.77 8.60 18.26
C TYR A 41 23.62 8.97 19.74
N ASP A 42 22.46 9.48 20.16
CA ASP A 42 22.16 9.72 21.58
C ASP A 42 22.37 8.45 22.43
N THR A 43 21.80 7.33 21.97
CA THR A 43 21.92 6.03 22.65
C THR A 43 23.39 5.61 22.80
N VAL A 44 24.19 5.80 21.75
CA VAL A 44 25.62 5.46 21.74
C VAL A 44 26.42 6.34 22.70
N LEU A 45 26.17 7.64 22.71
CA LEU A 45 26.88 8.60 23.58
C LEU A 45 26.57 8.40 25.06
N LYS A 46 25.37 7.94 25.39
CA LYS A 46 25.00 7.48 26.74
C LYS A 46 25.74 6.20 27.18
N GLY A 47 26.41 5.51 26.26
CA GLY A 47 27.04 4.21 26.52
C GLY A 47 26.04 3.07 26.66
N ASN A 48 24.80 3.26 26.17
CA ASN A 48 23.77 2.23 26.20
C ASN A 48 24.03 1.16 25.13
N SER A 49 23.58 -0.08 25.40
CA SER A 49 23.62 -1.12 24.38
C SER A 49 22.61 -0.83 23.27
N PHE A 50 23.07 -0.89 22.03
CA PHE A 50 22.25 -0.70 20.82
C PHE A 50 22.20 -1.98 19.96
N GLY A 51 22.47 -3.13 20.60
CA GLY A 51 22.45 -4.48 20.02
C GLY A 51 23.69 -4.84 19.21
N GLY A 52 23.86 -6.13 18.90
CA GLY A 52 24.99 -6.63 18.11
C GLY A 52 24.73 -6.63 16.59
N ILE A 53 25.80 -6.83 15.82
CA ILE A 53 25.80 -7.03 14.35
C ILE A 53 26.09 -8.50 14.06
N MET A 54 25.42 -9.08 13.07
CA MET A 54 25.77 -10.42 12.57
C MET A 54 26.28 -10.36 11.15
N VAL A 55 27.39 -11.03 10.89
CA VAL A 55 28.04 -11.07 9.58
C VAL A 55 28.40 -12.48 9.16
N ILE A 56 28.52 -12.68 7.85
CA ILE A 56 29.17 -13.82 7.24
C ILE A 56 30.53 -13.36 6.73
N GLU A 57 31.57 -14.11 7.04
CA GLU A 57 32.90 -13.83 6.51
C GLU A 57 33.14 -14.63 5.24
N GLU A 58 33.48 -13.92 4.16
CA GLU A 58 33.82 -14.47 2.85
C GLU A 58 35.30 -14.21 2.56
N GLU A 59 35.99 -15.25 2.07
CA GLU A 59 37.45 -15.24 1.94
C GLU A 59 37.91 -14.62 0.62
N LYS A 60 39.05 -13.91 0.68
CA LYS A 60 39.73 -13.41 -0.52
C LYS A 60 39.99 -14.55 -1.52
N GLY A 61 39.75 -14.27 -2.80
CA GLY A 61 40.00 -15.21 -3.89
C GLY A 61 38.91 -16.26 -4.10
N THR A 62 37.86 -16.27 -3.28
CA THR A 62 36.69 -17.15 -3.41
C THR A 62 35.51 -16.43 -4.07
N ARG A 63 34.59 -17.20 -4.67
CA ARG A 63 33.30 -16.67 -5.14
C ARG A 63 32.40 -16.48 -3.92
N PRO A 64 31.85 -15.28 -3.68
CA PRO A 64 30.98 -15.05 -2.54
C PRO A 64 29.65 -15.81 -2.67
N LEU A 65 29.08 -16.23 -1.54
CA LEU A 65 27.79 -16.95 -1.53
C LEU A 65 26.63 -16.11 -2.07
N PHE A 66 26.70 -14.79 -1.90
CA PHE A 66 25.72 -13.83 -2.38
C PHE A 66 26.39 -12.76 -3.24
N SER A 67 25.66 -12.26 -4.23
CA SER A 67 25.99 -10.95 -4.80
C SER A 67 25.83 -9.87 -3.73
N TYR A 68 26.55 -8.77 -3.86
CA TYR A 68 26.61 -7.75 -2.82
C TYR A 68 26.75 -6.34 -3.37
N ARG A 69 26.49 -5.36 -2.50
CA ARG A 69 26.76 -3.95 -2.73
C ARG A 69 27.51 -3.33 -1.54
N PRO A 70 28.32 -2.30 -1.77
CA PRO A 70 28.88 -1.51 -0.67
C PRO A 70 27.80 -0.67 0.03
N PHE A 71 28.13 -0.13 1.19
CA PHE A 71 27.35 0.92 1.82
C PHE A 71 27.56 2.25 1.07
N THR A 72 26.58 3.14 1.13
CA THR A 72 26.66 4.45 0.46
C THR A 72 26.78 5.59 1.46
N LYS A 73 27.50 6.65 1.12
CA LYS A 73 27.66 7.82 2.00
C LYS A 73 26.39 8.66 2.11
N ASP A 74 25.49 8.54 1.14
CA ASP A 74 24.26 9.32 1.01
C ASP A 74 22.99 8.51 1.37
N GLY A 75 23.15 7.22 1.67
CA GLY A 75 22.04 6.28 1.87
C GLY A 75 21.30 5.88 0.59
N ASN A 76 21.74 6.37 -0.58
CA ASN A 76 21.11 6.03 -1.85
C ASN A 76 21.35 4.56 -2.20
N PHE A 77 20.38 3.98 -2.89
CA PHE A 77 20.46 2.61 -3.35
C PHE A 77 21.41 2.47 -4.53
N ILE A 78 22.22 1.41 -4.50
CA ILE A 78 23.05 0.95 -5.62
C ILE A 78 22.79 -0.54 -5.85
N GLU A 79 22.88 -0.99 -7.10
CA GLU A 79 22.65 -2.40 -7.44
C GLU A 79 23.78 -3.30 -6.94
N SER A 80 23.42 -4.53 -6.56
CA SER A 80 24.40 -5.55 -6.19
C SER A 80 25.18 -6.02 -7.43
N LYS A 81 26.48 -6.26 -7.24
CA LYS A 81 27.38 -6.81 -8.24
C LYS A 81 27.60 -8.30 -8.01
N GLU A 82 27.54 -9.08 -9.09
CA GLU A 82 28.06 -10.45 -9.09
C GLU A 82 29.55 -10.43 -9.47
N VAL A 83 30.36 -11.16 -8.72
CA VAL A 83 31.81 -11.27 -8.96
C VAL A 83 32.24 -12.73 -8.89
N GLU A 84 33.18 -13.11 -9.75
CA GLU A 84 33.73 -14.47 -9.73
C GLU A 84 34.62 -14.72 -8.50
N LYS A 85 35.40 -13.72 -8.10
CA LYS A 85 36.33 -13.79 -6.97
C LYS A 85 36.42 -12.48 -6.20
N LEU A 86 36.43 -12.59 -4.88
CA LEU A 86 36.67 -11.44 -4.00
C LEU A 86 38.12 -10.98 -4.05
N ARG A 87 38.33 -9.65 -4.11
CA ARG A 87 39.66 -9.03 -4.10
C ARG A 87 40.30 -8.96 -2.71
N GLN A 88 39.46 -8.97 -1.68
CA GLN A 88 39.84 -8.95 -0.27
C GLN A 88 38.87 -9.78 0.55
N GLN A 89 39.22 -10.06 1.80
CA GLN A 89 38.27 -10.67 2.74
C GLN A 89 37.17 -9.65 3.06
N GLN A 90 35.92 -10.10 3.08
CA GLN A 90 34.76 -9.23 3.29
C GLN A 90 33.78 -9.84 4.30
N SER A 91 33.17 -8.98 5.10
CA SER A 91 32.11 -9.28 6.05
C SER A 91 30.76 -8.85 5.47
N PHE A 92 29.93 -9.83 5.13
CA PHE A 92 28.60 -9.67 4.57
C PHE A 92 27.60 -9.52 5.71
N VAL A 93 26.99 -8.35 5.84
CA VAL A 93 26.12 -8.01 6.98
C VAL A 93 24.75 -8.67 6.83
N ILE A 94 24.37 -9.50 7.79
CA ILE A 94 23.09 -10.24 7.83
C ILE A 94 22.08 -9.58 8.78
N ASP A 95 22.56 -9.04 9.90
CA ASP A 95 21.75 -8.23 10.81
C ASP A 95 22.51 -6.97 11.25
N GLY A 96 21.75 -5.90 11.50
CA GLY A 96 22.28 -4.61 11.93
C GLY A 96 22.68 -3.67 10.80
N GLN A 97 22.32 -3.99 9.56
CA GLN A 97 22.63 -3.17 8.39
C GLN A 97 22.21 -1.69 8.51
N GLN A 98 21.04 -1.41 9.09
CA GLN A 98 20.53 -0.04 9.22
C GLN A 98 21.38 0.77 10.21
N ARG A 99 21.88 0.14 11.29
CA ARG A 99 22.77 0.77 12.28
C ARG A 99 24.11 1.12 11.66
N LEU A 100 24.73 0.19 10.93
CA LEU A 100 25.99 0.44 10.24
C LEU A 100 25.87 1.52 9.16
N GLN A 101 24.81 1.48 8.36
CA GLN A 101 24.51 2.52 7.37
C GLN A 101 24.32 3.90 8.02
N SER A 102 23.69 3.95 9.19
CA SER A 102 23.48 5.17 9.97
C SER A 102 24.79 5.76 10.47
N PHE A 103 25.69 4.92 11.02
CA PHE A 103 27.02 5.37 11.45
C PHE A 103 27.84 5.91 10.29
N TYR A 104 27.78 5.23 9.13
CA TYR A 104 28.52 5.67 7.96
C TYR A 104 27.99 7.00 7.40
N ILE A 105 26.68 7.18 7.35
CA ILE A 105 26.04 8.45 6.98
C ILE A 105 26.44 9.57 7.94
N GLY A 106 26.23 9.41 9.24
CA GLY A 106 26.42 10.52 10.19
C GLY A 106 27.89 10.90 10.41
N LEU A 107 28.83 9.96 10.25
CA LEU A 107 30.26 10.21 10.50
C LEU A 107 31.09 10.52 9.26
N LYS A 108 30.62 10.17 8.06
CA LYS A 108 31.40 10.34 6.80
C LYS A 108 30.58 10.88 5.64
N GLY A 109 29.27 10.94 5.75
CA GLY A 109 28.36 11.17 4.64
C GLY A 109 27.25 12.19 4.95
N SER A 110 26.10 11.97 4.31
CA SER A 110 24.90 12.81 4.44
C SER A 110 23.65 11.98 4.15
N ILE A 111 22.45 12.50 4.40
CA ILE A 111 21.20 11.89 3.96
C ILE A 111 20.30 12.98 3.39
N ASN A 112 19.72 12.78 2.22
CA ASN A 112 18.94 13.83 1.52
C ASN A 112 19.73 15.15 1.32
N GLY A 113 21.06 15.07 1.24
CA GLY A 113 21.97 16.22 1.17
C GLY A 113 22.18 16.97 2.48
N LYS A 114 21.76 16.42 3.63
CA LYS A 114 21.93 16.97 4.96
C LYS A 114 23.04 16.24 5.73
N GLU A 115 23.91 16.97 6.41
CA GLU A 115 24.94 16.40 7.29
C GLU A 115 24.45 16.36 8.74
N LEU A 116 25.06 15.47 9.54
CA LEU A 116 24.72 15.31 10.96
C LEU A 116 25.48 16.34 11.82
N TYR A 117 24.74 17.12 12.58
CA TYR A 117 25.24 18.05 13.58
C TYR A 117 25.00 17.52 14.99
N PHE A 118 25.97 17.74 15.86
CA PHE A 118 25.91 17.46 17.28
C PHE A 118 25.88 18.78 18.05
N ASP A 119 24.95 18.94 18.98
CA ASP A 119 24.93 20.10 19.86
C ASP A 119 25.89 19.92 21.04
N LEU A 120 26.98 20.68 21.04
CA LEU A 120 27.99 20.62 22.09
C LEU A 120 27.54 21.29 23.40
N PHE A 121 26.39 21.98 23.42
CA PHE A 121 25.73 22.47 24.63
C PHE A 121 24.61 21.54 25.13
N SER A 122 24.47 20.35 24.55
CA SER A 122 23.52 19.35 25.02
C SER A 122 23.75 19.02 26.50
N ASP A 123 22.66 18.70 27.20
CA ASP A 123 22.74 18.22 28.57
C ASP A 123 23.04 16.72 28.58
N TYR A 124 24.32 16.40 28.76
CA TYR A 124 24.86 15.05 28.81
C TYR A 124 24.23 14.14 29.89
N ASN A 125 23.49 14.68 30.86
CA ASN A 125 22.76 13.87 31.85
C ASN A 125 21.39 13.39 31.34
N SER A 126 20.79 14.11 30.40
CA SER A 126 19.43 13.86 29.93
C SER A 126 19.42 13.39 28.47
N LEU A 127 19.98 14.19 27.57
CA LEU A 127 19.88 13.99 26.12
C LEU A 127 21.07 14.59 25.39
N PHE A 128 21.70 13.78 24.53
CA PHE A 128 22.61 14.29 23.50
C PHE A 128 21.78 14.60 22.25
N GLU A 129 21.79 15.85 21.81
CA GLU A 129 20.94 16.29 20.70
C GLU A 129 21.70 16.26 19.37
N PHE A 130 21.07 15.61 18.39
CA PHE A 130 21.57 15.48 17.03
C PHE A 130 20.54 15.99 16.04
N LYS A 131 20.99 16.65 14.98
CA LYS A 131 20.13 17.08 13.88
C LYS A 131 20.78 16.93 12.52
N PHE A 132 20.02 16.44 11.55
CA PHE A 132 20.39 16.52 10.13
C PHE A 132 19.96 17.86 9.51
N GLU A 133 20.89 18.59 8.91
CA GLU A 133 20.58 19.78 8.11
C GLU A 133 21.60 20.04 6.99
N LYS A 134 21.23 20.83 5.98
CA LYS A 134 22.12 21.24 4.88
C LYS A 134 23.12 22.29 5.30
N ASN A 135 22.69 23.25 6.12
CA ASN A 135 23.54 24.31 6.66
C ASN A 135 23.26 24.50 8.14
N GLU A 136 24.30 24.78 8.91
CA GLU A 136 24.19 25.09 10.34
C GLU A 136 23.23 26.25 10.63
N LYS A 137 23.11 27.22 9.72
CA LYS A 137 22.25 28.41 9.88
C LYS A 137 20.76 28.09 9.94
N ASP A 138 20.36 26.95 9.37
CA ASP A 138 18.98 26.51 9.30
C ASP A 138 18.57 25.74 10.57
N LEU A 139 19.54 25.40 11.43
CA LEU A 139 19.30 24.74 12.71
C LEU A 139 18.72 25.70 13.77
N PRO A 140 17.96 25.18 14.75
CA PRO A 140 17.41 25.99 15.83
C PRO A 140 18.54 26.61 16.67
N LYS A 141 18.42 27.89 16.99
CA LYS A 141 19.43 28.63 17.78
C LYS A 141 19.17 28.60 19.28
N THR A 142 17.93 28.42 19.69
CA THR A 142 17.53 28.33 21.10
C THR A 142 16.50 27.23 21.31
N SER A 143 16.61 26.54 22.44
CA SER A 143 15.64 25.53 22.89
C SER A 143 14.42 26.24 23.47
N LYS A 144 13.24 25.95 22.91
CA LYS A 144 11.94 26.43 23.41
C LYS A 144 11.09 25.32 24.04
N GLU A 145 11.55 24.07 23.96
CA GLU A 145 10.73 22.88 24.17
C GLU A 145 11.17 22.03 25.38
N ILE A 146 12.35 22.30 25.96
CA ILE A 146 12.89 21.53 27.09
C ILE A 146 12.92 22.44 28.33
N GLU A 147 11.93 22.28 29.23
CA GLU A 147 11.75 23.12 30.43
C GLU A 147 12.95 23.08 31.39
N ASP A 148 13.75 22.01 31.39
CA ASP A 148 14.83 21.76 32.36
C ASP A 148 16.26 21.95 31.81
N ARG A 149 16.43 22.50 30.59
CA ARG A 149 17.76 22.62 29.98
C ARG A 149 18.56 23.78 30.59
N VAL A 150 19.77 23.49 31.10
CA VAL A 150 20.67 24.47 31.75
C VAL A 150 21.13 25.57 30.78
N ILE A 151 21.52 25.20 29.55
CA ILE A 151 21.96 26.14 28.51
C ILE A 151 20.89 26.18 27.43
N THR A 152 20.14 27.28 27.31
CA THR A 152 19.05 27.39 26.33
C THR A 152 19.53 27.62 24.89
N LYS A 153 20.78 28.00 24.69
CA LYS A 153 21.39 28.15 23.36
C LYS A 153 21.85 26.79 22.84
N TYR A 154 21.78 26.61 21.53
CA TYR A 154 22.44 25.49 20.84
C TYR A 154 23.82 25.91 20.33
N PHE A 155 24.75 24.96 20.33
CA PHE A 155 26.03 25.08 19.63
C PHE A 155 26.24 23.84 18.76
N TRP A 156 25.74 23.94 17.52
CA TRP A 156 25.77 22.85 16.54
C TRP A 156 27.14 22.72 15.89
N TYR A 157 27.72 21.53 15.98
CA TYR A 157 29.01 21.22 15.38
C TYR A 157 28.91 20.00 14.45
N PRO A 158 29.47 20.02 13.23
CA PRO A 158 29.38 18.87 12.33
C PRO A 158 30.06 17.62 12.92
N ALA A 159 29.32 16.52 13.05
CA ALA A 159 29.82 15.28 13.68
C ALA A 159 30.99 14.65 12.92
N LYS A 160 30.98 14.78 11.59
CA LYS A 160 32.07 14.35 10.69
C LYS A 160 33.36 15.14 10.92
N GLU A 161 33.26 16.45 11.13
CA GLU A 161 34.40 17.31 11.42
C GLU A 161 34.97 17.03 12.81
N LEU A 162 34.08 16.86 13.81
CA LEU A 162 34.48 16.47 15.16
C LEU A 162 35.23 15.12 15.16
N LEU A 163 34.73 14.12 14.43
CA LEU A 163 35.42 12.83 14.28
C LEU A 163 36.80 12.99 13.66
N ARG A 164 36.95 13.85 12.64
CA ARG A 164 38.23 14.11 11.97
C ARG A 164 39.23 14.70 12.95
N MET A 165 38.87 15.80 13.62
CA MET A 165 39.75 16.46 14.60
C MET A 165 40.18 15.50 15.72
N LEU A 166 39.23 14.75 16.28
CA LEU A 166 39.54 13.80 17.35
C LEU A 166 40.44 12.64 16.90
N LYS A 167 40.33 12.19 15.63
CA LYS A 167 41.22 11.16 15.08
C LYS A 167 42.63 11.70 14.78
N ASP A 168 42.72 12.95 14.34
CA ASP A 168 43.99 13.58 13.95
C ASP A 168 44.81 14.00 15.18
N THR A 169 44.13 14.53 16.21
CA THR A 169 44.77 15.00 17.45
C THR A 169 44.94 13.88 18.49
N ASP A 170 44.02 12.91 18.53
CA ASP A 170 43.96 11.82 19.53
C ASP A 170 43.98 12.29 21.00
N ASP A 171 43.41 13.47 21.25
CA ASP A 171 43.26 14.05 22.59
C ASP A 171 41.96 14.88 22.63
N GLU A 172 41.00 14.44 23.44
CA GLU A 172 39.70 15.10 23.54
C GLU A 172 39.74 16.47 24.22
N GLU A 173 40.70 16.70 25.12
CA GLU A 173 40.83 17.94 25.87
C GLU A 173 41.39 19.04 24.96
N ILE A 174 42.41 18.72 24.16
CA ILE A 174 42.99 19.65 23.17
C ILE A 174 41.94 20.07 22.13
N VAL A 175 41.15 19.12 21.62
CA VAL A 175 40.09 19.43 20.63
C VAL A 175 39.00 20.29 21.25
N ALA A 176 38.63 20.04 22.52
CA ALA A 176 37.67 20.89 23.23
C ALA A 176 38.21 22.32 23.40
N ASP A 177 39.46 22.47 23.85
CA ASP A 177 40.11 23.77 24.01
C ASP A 177 40.21 24.54 22.68
N GLU A 178 40.57 23.85 21.59
CA GLU A 178 40.62 24.45 20.25
C GLU A 178 39.24 24.95 19.80
N ILE A 179 38.18 24.15 19.97
CA ILE A 179 36.81 24.55 19.61
C ILE A 179 36.35 25.74 20.47
N ILE A 180 36.65 25.72 21.78
CA ILE A 180 36.31 26.81 22.71
C ILE A 180 37.01 28.11 22.29
N LEU A 181 38.30 28.05 21.97
CA LEU A 181 39.10 29.20 21.56
C LEU A 181 38.66 29.76 20.20
N ASN A 182 38.43 28.89 19.21
CA ASN A 182 38.06 29.31 17.85
C ASN A 182 36.65 29.91 17.75
N ASN A 183 35.79 29.69 18.76
CA ASN A 183 34.42 30.18 18.79
C ASN A 183 34.18 31.24 19.89
N ASP A 184 35.25 31.77 20.49
CA ASP A 184 35.19 32.82 21.52
C ASP A 184 34.24 32.49 22.69
N ILE A 185 34.22 31.23 23.15
CA ILE A 185 33.35 30.80 24.24
C ILE A 185 33.99 31.23 25.57
N GLU A 186 33.32 32.10 26.34
CA GLU A 186 33.82 32.63 27.60
C GLU A 186 33.16 32.00 28.83
N GLU A 187 31.85 31.72 28.74
CA GLU A 187 31.00 31.19 29.80
C GLU A 187 31.51 29.84 30.33
N LYS A 188 31.72 29.75 31.65
CA LYS A 188 32.28 28.53 32.27
C LYS A 188 31.40 27.30 32.08
N ASN A 189 30.08 27.46 32.15
CA ASN A 189 29.15 26.34 31.95
C ASN A 189 29.17 25.86 30.49
N GLU A 190 29.21 26.78 29.52
CA GLU A 190 29.31 26.45 28.09
C GLU A 190 30.61 25.64 27.81
N LYS A 191 31.74 26.04 28.41
CA LYS A 191 33.02 25.29 28.32
C LYS A 191 32.93 23.87 28.91
N ASP A 192 32.33 23.72 30.09
CA ASP A 192 32.18 22.42 30.76
C ASP A 192 31.31 21.46 29.92
N HIS A 193 30.22 21.97 29.33
CA HIS A 193 29.38 21.18 28.43
C HIS A 193 30.13 20.75 27.17
N ILE A 194 30.86 21.65 26.51
CA ILE A 194 31.68 21.31 25.33
C ILE A 194 32.67 20.19 25.69
N GLY A 195 33.45 20.35 26.76
CA GLY A 195 34.43 19.35 27.18
C GLY A 195 33.80 17.99 27.48
N LYS A 196 32.68 17.95 28.20
CA LYS A 196 31.99 16.69 28.53
C LYS A 196 31.35 16.02 27.32
N ASN A 197 30.73 16.79 26.43
CA ASN A 197 30.11 16.26 25.21
C ASN A 197 31.16 15.71 24.23
N ILE A 198 32.27 16.41 24.04
CA ILE A 198 33.40 15.94 23.21
C ILE A 198 34.02 14.69 23.83
N LYS A 199 34.22 14.67 25.15
CA LYS A 199 34.72 13.48 25.87
C LYS A 199 33.80 12.28 25.72
N ALA A 200 32.48 12.48 25.81
CA ALA A 200 31.50 11.42 25.58
C ALA A 200 31.59 10.88 24.14
N PHE A 201 31.76 11.77 23.16
CA PHE A 201 31.93 11.39 21.76
C PHE A 201 33.20 10.59 21.53
N TYR A 202 34.35 11.10 21.98
CA TYR A 202 35.64 10.42 21.90
C TYR A 202 35.59 9.03 22.55
N LYS A 203 35.09 8.96 23.79
CA LYS A 203 34.97 7.71 24.53
C LYS A 203 34.13 6.67 23.79
N ASN A 204 32.92 7.02 23.33
CA ASN A 204 31.96 6.02 22.85
C ASN A 204 32.08 5.70 21.35
N ILE A 205 32.59 6.63 20.54
CA ILE A 205 32.75 6.44 19.08
C ILE A 205 34.15 5.96 18.73
N ILE A 206 35.19 6.46 19.42
CA ILE A 206 36.60 6.26 19.03
C ILE A 206 37.30 5.25 19.94
N SER A 207 37.21 5.42 21.25
CA SER A 207 38.03 4.64 22.20
C SER A 207 37.39 3.30 22.60
N SER A 208 36.10 3.32 22.92
CA SER A 208 35.35 2.17 23.45
C SER A 208 35.01 1.15 22.36
N GLU A 209 35.21 -0.14 22.68
CA GLU A 209 34.79 -1.25 21.84
C GLU A 209 33.31 -1.61 22.10
N SER A 210 32.42 -0.66 21.80
CA SER A 210 30.99 -0.74 22.13
C SER A 210 30.17 -1.60 21.18
N LEU A 211 30.70 -1.95 20.00
CA LEU A 211 29.97 -2.69 18.97
C LEU A 211 30.35 -4.18 18.94
N GLY A 212 29.45 -5.03 19.42
CA GLY A 212 29.62 -6.49 19.30
C GLY A 212 29.29 -7.00 17.90
N ILE A 213 30.23 -7.70 17.27
CA ILE A 213 30.03 -8.39 15.99
C ILE A 213 30.14 -9.91 16.17
N SER A 214 29.12 -10.63 15.72
CA SER A 214 29.07 -12.09 15.69
C SER A 214 29.26 -12.60 14.27
N LYS A 215 30.16 -13.58 14.11
CA LYS A 215 30.41 -14.24 12.82
C LYS A 215 29.60 -15.52 12.69
N VAL A 216 28.89 -15.65 11.57
CA VAL A 216 28.12 -16.85 11.20
C VAL A 216 28.98 -17.73 10.30
N THR A 217 29.23 -18.96 10.71
CA THR A 217 30.04 -19.91 9.93
C THR A 217 29.20 -20.61 8.85
N ILE A 218 29.63 -20.49 7.60
CA ILE A 218 29.12 -21.26 6.46
C ILE A 218 29.73 -22.66 6.48
N ASN A 219 28.91 -23.69 6.25
CA ASN A 219 29.43 -25.04 6.10
C ASN A 219 29.82 -25.28 4.64
N LYS A 220 31.11 -25.09 4.32
CA LYS A 220 31.65 -25.28 2.96
C LYS A 220 31.52 -26.72 2.43
N LYS A 221 31.14 -27.71 3.26
CA LYS A 221 30.85 -29.08 2.80
C LYS A 221 29.45 -29.23 2.20
N LEU A 222 28.53 -28.32 2.51
CA LEU A 222 27.19 -28.33 1.95
C LEU A 222 27.18 -27.65 0.58
N PRO A 223 26.28 -28.07 -0.33
CA PRO A 223 25.98 -27.34 -1.56
C PRO A 223 25.76 -25.85 -1.32
N GLU A 224 26.11 -25.03 -2.30
CA GLU A 224 25.94 -23.57 -2.25
C GLU A 224 24.47 -23.19 -2.00
N ILE A 225 23.54 -23.90 -2.65
CA ILE A 225 22.10 -23.66 -2.52
C ILE A 225 21.60 -23.87 -1.09
N ASP A 226 22.09 -24.89 -0.40
CA ASP A 226 21.71 -25.20 0.99
C ASP A 226 22.25 -24.14 1.95
N ASN A 227 23.48 -23.67 1.72
CA ASN A 227 24.06 -22.57 2.48
C ASN A 227 23.28 -21.26 2.23
N ARG A 228 22.91 -20.95 0.99
CA ARG A 228 22.05 -19.79 0.67
C ARG A 228 20.72 -19.86 1.43
N GLN A 229 20.03 -21.01 1.37
CA GLN A 229 18.77 -21.23 2.09
C GLN A 229 18.91 -21.02 3.60
N ARG A 230 19.96 -21.60 4.20
CA ARG A 230 20.23 -21.46 5.64
C ARG A 230 20.44 -20.00 6.05
N ILE A 231 21.18 -19.22 5.25
CA ILE A 231 21.43 -17.81 5.54
C ILE A 231 20.17 -16.97 5.34
N VAL A 232 19.40 -17.23 4.29
CA VAL A 232 18.11 -16.56 4.07
C VAL A 232 17.13 -16.84 5.22
N GLU A 233 17.09 -18.08 5.71
CA GLU A 233 16.28 -18.46 6.89
C GLU A 233 16.80 -17.82 8.18
N LEU A 234 18.11 -17.68 8.34
CA LEU A 234 18.70 -16.94 9.47
C LEU A 234 18.31 -15.46 9.41
N PHE A 235 18.44 -14.84 8.24
CA PHE A 235 18.03 -13.47 7.98
C PHE A 235 16.55 -13.28 8.32
N ARG A 236 15.68 -14.21 7.91
CA ARG A 236 14.26 -14.21 8.26
C ARG A 236 14.05 -14.09 9.77
N ARG A 237 14.65 -15.02 10.53
CA ARG A 237 14.48 -15.11 11.99
C ARG A 237 15.00 -13.88 12.72
N LEU A 238 16.08 -13.27 12.23
CA LEU A 238 16.66 -12.07 12.84
C LEU A 238 15.77 -10.84 12.62
N ASN A 239 15.13 -10.74 11.45
CA ASN A 239 14.23 -9.63 11.14
C ASN A 239 12.86 -9.70 11.84
N ASP A 240 12.47 -10.86 12.37
CA ASP A 240 11.22 -11.01 13.15
C ASP A 240 11.25 -10.20 14.47
N GLY A 241 12.44 -9.91 15.01
CA GLY A 241 12.62 -9.14 16.26
C GLY A 241 12.87 -7.62 16.09
N GLY A 242 13.11 -7.14 14.86
CA GLY A 242 13.53 -5.76 14.58
C GLY A 242 12.44 -4.87 13.96
N THR A 243 12.82 -3.95 13.07
CA THR A 243 11.85 -3.17 12.27
C THR A 243 11.25 -4.12 11.23
N LYS A 244 10.13 -4.77 11.58
CA LYS A 244 9.54 -5.89 10.84
C LYS A 244 9.45 -5.60 9.34
N LEU A 245 10.08 -6.46 8.54
CA LEU A 245 9.85 -6.54 7.10
C LEU A 245 8.40 -6.97 6.88
N SER A 246 7.76 -6.46 5.82
CA SER A 246 6.51 -7.09 5.40
C SER A 246 6.80 -8.53 4.96
N SER A 247 5.80 -9.39 5.05
CA SER A 247 5.96 -10.79 4.65
C SER A 247 6.44 -10.88 3.19
N PHE A 248 6.03 -9.97 2.30
CA PHE A 248 6.47 -9.93 0.91
C PHE A 248 7.88 -9.33 0.70
N ASP A 249 8.36 -8.45 1.57
CA ASP A 249 9.77 -8.01 1.53
C ASP A 249 10.72 -9.16 1.86
N LEU A 250 10.31 -10.02 2.78
CA LEU A 250 11.02 -11.25 3.06
C LEU A 250 11.04 -12.18 1.84
N VAL A 251 9.89 -12.38 1.17
CA VAL A 251 9.84 -13.16 -0.08
C VAL A 251 10.74 -12.57 -1.16
N ALA A 252 10.73 -11.26 -1.36
CA ALA A 252 11.64 -10.60 -2.28
C ALA A 252 13.11 -10.89 -1.93
N SER A 253 13.45 -10.82 -0.64
CA SER A 253 14.80 -11.10 -0.14
C SER A 253 15.21 -12.56 -0.38
N ILE A 254 14.29 -13.51 -0.19
CA ILE A 254 14.49 -14.93 -0.49
C ILE A 254 14.78 -15.11 -1.99
N LEU A 255 13.94 -14.54 -2.87
CA LEU A 255 14.10 -14.66 -4.33
C LEU A 255 15.43 -14.05 -4.81
N LYS A 256 15.82 -12.90 -4.26
CA LYS A 256 17.12 -12.26 -4.50
C LYS A 256 18.29 -13.13 -4.06
N GLY A 257 18.14 -13.85 -2.93
CA GLY A 257 19.14 -14.81 -2.46
C GLY A 257 19.36 -15.97 -3.41
N PHE A 258 18.32 -16.39 -4.14
CA PHE A 258 18.42 -17.42 -5.17
C PHE A 258 18.98 -16.89 -6.51
N SER A 259 18.49 -15.75 -6.99
CA SER A 259 18.99 -15.09 -8.21
C SER A 259 19.17 -13.60 -7.96
N TRP A 260 20.39 -13.08 -8.09
CA TRP A 260 20.67 -11.67 -7.81
C TRP A 260 19.98 -10.74 -8.80
N GLU A 261 19.73 -11.18 -10.04
CA GLU A 261 19.03 -10.38 -11.06
C GLU A 261 17.61 -10.02 -10.65
N MET A 262 17.03 -10.74 -9.67
CA MET A 262 15.73 -10.39 -9.08
C MET A 262 15.76 -9.00 -8.44
N GLU A 263 16.90 -8.54 -7.95
CA GLU A 263 17.01 -7.21 -7.38
C GLU A 263 16.68 -6.11 -8.40
N SER A 264 17.39 -6.12 -9.53
CA SER A 264 17.17 -5.15 -10.59
C SER A 264 15.79 -5.34 -11.23
N PHE A 265 15.39 -6.60 -11.51
CA PHE A 265 14.07 -6.90 -12.08
C PHE A 265 12.91 -6.39 -11.21
N LEU A 266 12.92 -6.68 -9.90
CA LEU A 266 11.86 -6.20 -9.00
C LEU A 266 11.87 -4.67 -8.93
N ARG A 267 13.05 -4.05 -8.82
CA ARG A 267 13.16 -2.58 -8.73
C ARG A 267 12.61 -1.89 -9.96
N GLU A 268 13.04 -2.30 -11.15
CA GLU A 268 12.58 -1.74 -12.43
C GLU A 268 11.06 -1.92 -12.59
N MET A 269 10.55 -3.13 -12.35
CA MET A 269 9.11 -3.40 -12.48
C MET A 269 8.27 -2.54 -11.55
N LEU A 270 8.73 -2.29 -10.32
CA LEU A 270 8.01 -1.44 -9.37
C LEU A 270 8.07 0.04 -9.75
N GLN A 271 9.24 0.52 -10.15
CA GLN A 271 9.43 1.92 -10.55
C GLN A 271 8.63 2.27 -11.81
N ASP A 272 8.61 1.40 -12.82
CA ASP A 272 7.97 1.67 -14.11
C ASP A 272 6.43 1.52 -14.08
N ASN A 273 5.90 0.90 -13.03
CA ASN A 273 4.48 0.52 -12.93
C ASN A 273 3.81 0.96 -11.62
N GLU A 274 4.41 1.90 -10.90
CA GLU A 274 3.80 2.58 -9.74
C GLU A 274 2.47 3.25 -10.13
N ASP A 275 2.39 3.77 -11.35
CA ASP A 275 1.23 4.44 -11.93
C ASP A 275 -0.03 3.56 -12.05
N ILE A 276 0.09 2.24 -11.99
CA ILE A 276 -1.06 1.32 -11.96
C ILE A 276 -1.19 0.58 -10.62
N GLY A 277 -0.49 1.04 -9.59
CA GLY A 277 -0.51 0.46 -8.25
C GLY A 277 0.18 -0.91 -8.16
N LEU A 278 1.18 -1.18 -9.00
CA LEU A 278 1.96 -2.42 -8.88
C LEU A 278 2.87 -2.35 -7.65
N SER A 279 2.48 -3.03 -6.58
CA SER A 279 3.29 -3.21 -5.38
C SER A 279 4.18 -4.45 -5.46
N GLN A 280 5.17 -4.55 -4.59
CA GLN A 280 6.04 -5.74 -4.49
C GLN A 280 5.23 -7.01 -4.16
N GLU A 281 4.21 -6.86 -3.30
CA GLU A 281 3.26 -7.93 -3.02
C GLU A 281 2.54 -8.39 -4.30
N ASN A 282 2.02 -7.45 -5.10
CA ASN A 282 1.30 -7.77 -6.33
C ASN A 282 2.22 -8.42 -7.37
N LEU A 283 3.45 -7.93 -7.52
CA LEU A 283 4.42 -8.50 -8.45
C LEU A 283 4.81 -9.94 -8.06
N ILE A 284 5.09 -10.20 -6.79
CA ILE A 284 5.40 -11.55 -6.29
C ILE A 284 4.21 -12.48 -6.48
N LYS A 285 3.00 -12.04 -6.13
CA LYS A 285 1.78 -12.81 -6.36
C LYS A 285 1.57 -13.13 -7.84
N LEU A 286 1.85 -12.17 -8.73
CA LEU A 286 1.79 -12.39 -10.16
C LEU A 286 2.79 -13.46 -10.59
N ILE A 287 4.05 -13.38 -10.17
CA ILE A 287 5.09 -14.39 -10.50
C ILE A 287 4.62 -15.80 -10.13
N PHE A 288 4.03 -15.98 -8.94
CA PHE A 288 3.53 -17.30 -8.54
C PHE A 288 2.26 -17.71 -9.29
N LEU A 289 1.36 -16.75 -9.55
CA LEU A 289 0.14 -16.98 -10.31
C LEU A 289 0.42 -17.40 -11.77
N LEU A 290 1.45 -16.83 -12.41
CA LEU A 290 1.94 -17.22 -13.74
C LEU A 290 2.49 -18.66 -13.79
N GLN A 291 2.83 -19.24 -12.63
CA GLN A 291 3.23 -20.64 -12.49
C GLN A 291 2.06 -21.55 -12.07
N ASP A 292 0.81 -21.08 -12.23
CA ASP A 292 -0.41 -21.75 -11.77
C ASP A 292 -0.51 -21.95 -10.25
N ASN A 293 0.29 -21.22 -9.45
CA ASN A 293 0.36 -21.38 -8.00
C ASN A 293 0.05 -20.08 -7.27
N TYR A 294 -1.24 -19.76 -7.13
CA TYR A 294 -1.67 -18.52 -6.46
C TYR A 294 -1.53 -18.52 -4.93
N ASN A 295 -1.37 -19.70 -4.31
CA ASN A 295 -1.40 -19.90 -2.87
C ASN A 295 -0.03 -20.33 -2.30
N LYS A 296 1.05 -20.02 -3.03
CA LYS A 296 2.40 -20.44 -2.63
C LYS A 296 2.74 -19.87 -1.25
N GLU A 297 2.93 -20.75 -0.29
CA GLU A 297 3.32 -20.38 1.06
C GLU A 297 4.78 -19.91 1.08
N MET A 298 5.10 -18.97 1.97
CA MET A 298 6.46 -18.43 2.07
C MET A 298 7.51 -19.48 2.40
N ALA A 299 7.14 -20.50 3.18
CA ALA A 299 8.02 -21.63 3.49
C ALA A 299 8.30 -22.53 2.28
N SER A 300 7.50 -22.42 1.22
CA SER A 300 7.61 -23.23 0.00
C SER A 300 8.29 -22.49 -1.15
N ILE A 301 8.92 -21.33 -0.92
CA ILE A 301 9.63 -20.58 -1.96
C ILE A 301 10.94 -21.30 -2.29
N GLU A 302 11.15 -21.53 -3.58
CA GLU A 302 12.26 -22.33 -4.10
C GLU A 302 13.09 -21.54 -5.11
N ALA A 303 14.30 -22.03 -5.42
CA ALA A 303 15.14 -21.44 -6.45
C ALA A 303 14.49 -21.46 -7.84
N SER A 304 13.61 -22.43 -8.10
CA SER A 304 12.82 -22.55 -9.33
C SER A 304 11.94 -21.32 -9.59
N ASP A 305 11.43 -20.66 -8.54
CA ASP A 305 10.61 -19.44 -8.67
C ASP A 305 11.42 -18.26 -9.19
N ALA A 306 12.62 -18.07 -8.63
CA ALA A 306 13.53 -17.01 -9.07
C ALA A 306 13.99 -17.27 -10.51
N GLN A 307 14.34 -18.52 -10.83
CA GLN A 307 14.70 -18.93 -12.19
C GLN A 307 13.55 -18.69 -13.18
N PHE A 308 12.31 -19.02 -12.81
CA PHE A 308 11.14 -18.76 -13.64
C PHE A 308 10.96 -17.26 -13.91
N ALA A 309 11.03 -16.43 -12.86
CA ALA A 309 10.88 -14.99 -12.99
C ALA A 309 11.96 -14.38 -13.89
N ILE A 310 13.22 -14.77 -13.72
CA ILE A 310 14.35 -14.26 -14.52
C ILE A 310 14.31 -14.76 -15.96
N ALA A 311 14.04 -16.05 -16.18
CA ALA A 311 13.91 -16.61 -17.53
C ALA A 311 12.77 -15.95 -18.32
N ASN A 312 11.72 -15.48 -17.63
CA ASN A 312 10.56 -14.85 -18.23
C ASN A 312 10.50 -13.32 -18.02
N LYS A 313 11.58 -12.68 -17.55
CA LYS A 313 11.56 -11.25 -17.16
C LYS A 313 11.08 -10.33 -18.28
N GLU A 314 11.54 -10.56 -19.51
CA GLU A 314 11.12 -9.76 -20.67
C GLU A 314 9.65 -10.00 -21.01
N ARG A 315 9.18 -11.24 -20.92
CA ARG A 315 7.78 -11.58 -21.15
C ARG A 315 6.89 -10.88 -20.12
N ILE A 316 7.27 -10.91 -18.85
CA ILE A 316 6.52 -10.27 -17.75
C ILE A 316 6.48 -8.75 -17.94
N ARG A 317 7.61 -8.10 -18.27
CA ARG A 317 7.67 -6.67 -18.59
C ARG A 317 6.70 -6.30 -19.71
N ILE A 318 6.73 -7.05 -20.81
CA ILE A 318 5.87 -6.81 -21.96
C ILE A 318 4.39 -7.03 -21.63
N VAL A 319 4.06 -8.06 -20.85
CA VAL A 319 2.69 -8.32 -20.40
C VAL A 319 2.14 -7.17 -19.58
N ILE A 320 2.93 -6.62 -18.65
CA ILE A 320 2.50 -5.47 -17.85
C ILE A 320 2.36 -4.20 -18.72
N LYS A 321 3.24 -4.00 -19.71
CA LYS A 321 3.08 -2.94 -20.70
C LYS A 321 1.78 -3.09 -21.50
N ALA A 322 1.52 -4.28 -22.04
CA ALA A 322 0.28 -4.57 -22.77
C ALA A 322 -0.97 -4.41 -21.89
N LEU A 323 -0.87 -4.75 -20.60
CA LEU A 323 -1.91 -4.49 -19.61
C LEU A 323 -2.17 -2.99 -19.41
N LYS A 324 -1.12 -2.15 -19.35
CA LYS A 324 -1.29 -0.68 -19.31
C LYS A 324 -1.99 -0.17 -20.57
N ASP A 325 -1.64 -0.71 -21.73
CA ASP A 325 -2.29 -0.33 -22.98
C ASP A 325 -3.75 -0.78 -23.01
N PHE A 326 -4.08 -1.99 -22.52
CA PHE A 326 -5.46 -2.42 -22.30
C PHE A 326 -6.23 -1.44 -21.41
N LEU A 327 -5.66 -1.03 -20.27
CA LEU A 327 -6.30 -0.06 -19.37
C LEU A 327 -6.56 1.29 -20.05
N LYS A 328 -5.65 1.76 -20.92
CA LYS A 328 -5.86 2.98 -21.71
C LYS A 328 -6.99 2.81 -22.73
N ARG A 329 -7.00 1.71 -23.49
CA ARG A 329 -8.05 1.42 -24.49
C ARG A 329 -9.45 1.23 -23.86
N THR A 330 -9.50 0.78 -22.60
CA THR A 330 -10.75 0.62 -21.85
C THR A 330 -11.15 1.84 -21.04
N TYR A 331 -10.36 2.92 -21.07
CA TYR A 331 -10.52 4.11 -20.22
C TYR A 331 -10.58 3.77 -18.72
N LEU A 332 -9.81 2.77 -18.28
CA LEU A 332 -9.63 2.40 -16.88
C LEU A 332 -8.26 2.82 -16.35
N TYR A 333 -7.35 3.28 -17.21
CA TYR A 333 -6.01 3.71 -16.77
C TYR A 333 -6.08 4.74 -15.65
N ASP A 334 -6.81 5.85 -15.83
CA ASP A 334 -6.95 6.87 -14.79
C ASP A 334 -7.78 6.41 -13.56
N TYR A 335 -8.53 5.31 -13.67
CA TYR A 335 -9.24 4.72 -12.53
C TYR A 335 -8.29 3.95 -11.59
N TYR A 336 -7.26 3.32 -12.18
CA TYR A 336 -6.19 2.63 -11.47
C TYR A 336 -5.05 3.57 -11.08
N LYS A 337 -4.87 4.65 -11.84
CA LYS A 337 -3.87 5.67 -11.60
C LYS A 337 -4.11 6.36 -10.27
N ASP A 338 -3.06 6.52 -9.47
CA ASP A 338 -3.04 7.33 -8.24
C ASP A 338 -3.97 6.86 -7.09
N GLU A 339 -4.62 5.69 -7.19
CA GLU A 339 -5.42 5.09 -6.11
C GLU A 339 -5.02 3.63 -5.84
N ASN A 340 -5.11 3.20 -4.57
CA ASN A 340 -4.84 1.82 -4.14
C ASN A 340 -6.00 0.87 -4.51
N ARG A 341 -6.29 0.75 -5.81
CA ARG A 341 -7.30 -0.16 -6.37
C ARG A 341 -6.82 -1.61 -6.30
N SER A 342 -7.78 -2.53 -6.25
CA SER A 342 -7.45 -3.95 -6.27
C SER A 342 -6.77 -4.34 -7.59
N PHE A 343 -5.53 -4.84 -7.50
CA PHE A 343 -4.78 -5.36 -8.64
C PHE A 343 -5.25 -6.76 -9.08
N ILE A 344 -6.09 -7.43 -8.28
CA ILE A 344 -6.59 -8.78 -8.53
C ILE A 344 -7.18 -8.99 -9.94
N PRO A 345 -8.12 -8.16 -10.45
CA PRO A 345 -8.60 -8.30 -11.82
C PRO A 345 -7.48 -8.27 -12.86
N LEU A 346 -6.45 -7.46 -12.62
CA LEU A 346 -5.33 -7.31 -13.55
C LEU A 346 -4.45 -8.55 -13.59
N PHE A 347 -4.38 -9.34 -12.50
CA PHE A 347 -3.67 -10.63 -12.51
C PHE A 347 -4.19 -11.57 -13.60
N PHE A 348 -5.51 -11.64 -13.80
CA PHE A 348 -6.10 -12.60 -14.75
C PHE A 348 -5.92 -12.16 -16.20
N ILE A 349 -5.92 -10.85 -16.43
CA ILE A 349 -5.57 -10.28 -17.73
C ILE A 349 -4.09 -10.53 -18.02
N ALA A 350 -3.20 -10.24 -17.06
CA ALA A 350 -1.77 -10.48 -17.20
C ALA A 350 -1.46 -11.97 -17.44
N TYR A 351 -2.11 -12.86 -16.68
CA TYR A 351 -1.98 -14.30 -16.84
C TYR A 351 -2.41 -14.79 -18.23
N HIS A 352 -3.56 -14.30 -18.72
CA HIS A 352 -4.04 -14.63 -20.06
C HIS A 352 -3.04 -14.23 -21.14
N LEU A 353 -2.55 -12.99 -21.09
CA LEU A 353 -1.56 -12.46 -22.04
C LEU A 353 -0.23 -13.21 -21.97
N PHE A 354 0.24 -13.53 -20.75
CA PHE A 354 1.48 -14.25 -20.54
C PHE A 354 1.47 -15.62 -21.23
N HIS A 355 0.38 -16.37 -21.07
CA HIS A 355 0.22 -17.73 -21.62
C HIS A 355 -0.31 -17.80 -23.06
N LYS A 356 -0.36 -16.69 -23.79
CA LYS A 356 -0.55 -16.74 -25.25
C LYS A 356 0.70 -17.31 -25.92
N ASP A 357 0.50 -18.26 -26.83
CA ASP A 357 1.58 -18.84 -27.64
C ASP A 357 1.88 -17.96 -28.86
N ILE A 358 2.32 -16.73 -28.56
CA ILE A 358 2.70 -15.71 -29.54
C ILE A 358 3.98 -15.02 -29.08
N SER A 359 4.73 -14.44 -30.03
CA SER A 359 6.00 -13.79 -29.72
C SER A 359 5.84 -12.59 -28.78
N ASN A 360 6.94 -12.17 -28.18
CA ASN A 360 6.99 -10.99 -27.32
C ASN A 360 6.54 -9.72 -28.05
N LYS A 361 6.93 -9.56 -29.31
CA LYS A 361 6.53 -8.41 -30.15
C LYS A 361 5.02 -8.38 -30.42
N GLU A 362 4.39 -9.54 -30.53
CA GLU A 362 2.94 -9.64 -30.74
C GLU A 362 2.16 -9.36 -29.45
N VAL A 363 2.64 -9.79 -28.28
CA VAL A 363 2.01 -9.38 -27.00
C VAL A 363 2.14 -7.89 -26.77
N GLU A 364 3.30 -7.30 -27.08
CA GLU A 364 3.51 -5.86 -26.93
C GLU A 364 2.49 -5.04 -27.74
N ARG A 365 2.12 -5.54 -28.92
CA ARG A 365 1.16 -4.90 -29.84
C ARG A 365 -0.24 -5.51 -29.78
N TYR A 366 -0.52 -6.31 -28.75
CA TYR A 366 -1.73 -7.13 -28.72
C TYR A 366 -3.00 -6.31 -28.87
N PHE A 367 -3.03 -5.10 -28.28
CA PHE A 367 -4.19 -4.22 -28.31
C PHE A 367 -4.08 -3.06 -29.32
N ASP A 368 -3.21 -3.15 -30.32
CA ASP A 368 -3.13 -2.13 -31.38
C ASP A 368 -4.37 -2.13 -32.27
N ASN A 369 -4.93 -3.32 -32.53
CA ASN A 369 -6.12 -3.57 -33.35
C ASN A 369 -7.38 -3.86 -32.50
N TYR A 370 -7.45 -3.27 -31.30
CA TYR A 370 -8.48 -3.55 -30.29
C TYR A 370 -9.93 -3.32 -30.77
N ASP A 371 -10.12 -2.42 -31.72
CA ASP A 371 -11.42 -2.00 -32.28
C ASP A 371 -11.80 -2.72 -33.58
N THR A 372 -10.90 -3.54 -34.14
CA THR A 372 -11.10 -4.20 -35.44
C THR A 372 -11.06 -5.71 -35.36
N SER A 373 -9.92 -6.29 -34.98
CA SER A 373 -9.65 -7.73 -35.15
C SER A 373 -9.21 -8.46 -33.87
N ASN A 374 -9.01 -7.75 -32.76
CA ASN A 374 -8.71 -8.43 -31.49
C ASN A 374 -10.00 -9.01 -30.86
N GLU A 375 -10.15 -10.34 -30.92
CA GLU A 375 -11.31 -11.05 -30.36
C GLU A 375 -11.32 -11.08 -28.83
N ASP A 376 -10.15 -11.00 -28.18
CA ASP A 376 -10.04 -11.02 -26.72
C ASP A 376 -10.41 -9.69 -26.07
N PHE A 377 -10.11 -8.57 -26.73
CA PHE A 377 -10.35 -7.24 -26.19
C PHE A 377 -11.79 -7.02 -25.73
N PRO A 378 -12.84 -7.24 -26.56
CA PRO A 378 -14.22 -7.06 -26.11
C PRO A 378 -14.59 -8.02 -24.97
N LEU A 379 -14.08 -9.25 -24.98
CA LEU A 379 -14.32 -10.24 -23.91
C LEU A 379 -13.72 -9.79 -22.58
N MET A 380 -12.43 -9.44 -22.58
CA MET A 380 -11.69 -8.97 -21.40
C MET A 380 -12.27 -7.67 -20.87
N LYS A 381 -12.66 -6.76 -21.77
CA LYS A 381 -13.32 -5.50 -21.43
C LYS A 381 -14.67 -5.76 -20.77
N ASP A 382 -15.52 -6.60 -21.35
CA ASP A 382 -16.83 -6.94 -20.78
C ASP A 382 -16.65 -7.52 -19.38
N TRP A 383 -15.71 -8.45 -19.21
CA TRP A 383 -15.42 -9.07 -17.93
C TRP A 383 -14.97 -8.05 -16.87
N ILE A 384 -13.92 -7.26 -17.12
CA ILE A 384 -13.35 -6.37 -16.09
C ILE A 384 -14.34 -5.30 -15.66
N LEU A 385 -15.07 -4.67 -16.59
CA LEU A 385 -16.01 -3.60 -16.26
C LEU A 385 -17.17 -4.10 -15.42
N HIS A 386 -17.80 -5.21 -15.81
CA HIS A 386 -18.93 -5.72 -15.06
C HIS A 386 -18.49 -6.29 -13.71
N SER A 387 -17.29 -6.86 -13.62
CA SER A 387 -16.73 -7.32 -12.34
C SER A 387 -16.46 -6.16 -11.38
N LEU A 388 -15.88 -5.06 -11.88
CA LEU A 388 -15.62 -3.86 -11.08
C LEU A 388 -16.93 -3.14 -10.71
N LEU A 389 -17.88 -2.99 -11.64
CA LEU A 389 -19.19 -2.37 -11.39
C LEU A 389 -19.99 -3.13 -10.34
N ASN A 390 -19.93 -4.46 -10.31
CA ASN A 390 -20.59 -5.23 -9.25
C ASN A 390 -19.77 -5.25 -7.94
N GLY A 391 -18.54 -4.73 -7.96
CA GLY A 391 -17.65 -4.72 -6.79
C GLY A 391 -17.16 -6.11 -6.40
N VAL A 392 -16.99 -7.02 -7.36
CA VAL A 392 -16.55 -8.43 -7.14
C VAL A 392 -15.21 -8.51 -6.39
N PHE A 393 -14.37 -7.49 -6.54
CA PHE A 393 -13.05 -7.42 -5.92
C PHE A 393 -13.00 -6.52 -4.67
N ARG A 394 -14.16 -6.07 -4.18
CA ARG A 394 -14.31 -5.48 -2.85
C ARG A 394 -14.84 -6.57 -1.93
N SER A 395 -14.19 -6.79 -0.79
CA SER A 395 -14.59 -7.82 0.17
C SER A 395 -15.98 -7.50 0.75
N LYS A 396 -17.05 -7.97 0.09
CA LYS A 396 -18.46 -7.63 0.39
C LYS A 396 -19.18 -8.66 1.29
N GLY A 397 -18.45 -9.53 2.00
CA GLY A 397 -19.07 -10.59 2.81
C GLY A 397 -19.70 -11.71 1.95
N ALA A 398 -20.32 -12.71 2.58
CA ALA A 398 -20.89 -13.93 1.97
C ALA A 398 -19.87 -14.97 1.44
N GLY A 399 -18.71 -15.11 2.10
CA GLY A 399 -17.74 -16.19 1.80
C GLY A 399 -16.93 -15.99 0.51
N TRP A 400 -17.17 -14.91 -0.24
CA TRP A 400 -16.32 -14.47 -1.33
C TRP A 400 -15.27 -13.47 -0.83
N ILE A 401 -14.08 -14.00 -0.60
CA ILE A 401 -12.88 -13.25 -0.27
C ILE A 401 -12.05 -13.15 -1.56
N PRO A 402 -11.90 -11.96 -2.16
CA PRO A 402 -11.22 -11.80 -3.45
C PRO A 402 -9.82 -12.41 -3.46
N TYR A 403 -9.03 -12.16 -2.42
CA TYR A 403 -7.63 -12.60 -2.30
C TYR A 403 -7.44 -14.11 -2.08
N SER A 404 -8.52 -14.85 -1.79
CA SER A 404 -8.45 -16.30 -1.58
C SER A 404 -9.41 -17.04 -2.53
N THR A 405 -10.69 -17.10 -2.16
CA THR A 405 -11.73 -17.79 -2.95
C THR A 405 -11.88 -17.21 -4.36
N GLY A 406 -11.78 -15.89 -4.51
CA GLY A 406 -11.87 -15.21 -5.80
C GLY A 406 -10.72 -15.61 -6.72
N ILE A 407 -9.48 -15.45 -6.25
CA ILE A 407 -8.31 -15.82 -7.03
C ILE A 407 -8.33 -17.30 -7.40
N ARG A 408 -8.58 -18.19 -6.44
CA ARG A 408 -8.66 -19.63 -6.69
C ARG A 408 -9.64 -19.97 -7.82
N LYS A 409 -10.87 -19.46 -7.73
CA LYS A 409 -11.96 -19.84 -8.66
C LYS A 409 -11.75 -19.26 -10.04
N ILE A 410 -11.34 -18.00 -10.14
CA ILE A 410 -11.08 -17.35 -11.41
C ILE A 410 -9.86 -18.01 -12.08
N LEU A 411 -8.77 -18.24 -11.34
CA LEU A 411 -7.58 -18.90 -11.89
C LEU A 411 -7.89 -20.31 -12.42
N ASN A 412 -8.67 -21.11 -11.70
CA ASN A 412 -9.06 -22.44 -12.16
C ASN A 412 -9.78 -22.43 -13.52
N VAL A 413 -10.49 -21.36 -13.86
CA VAL A 413 -11.12 -21.23 -15.19
C VAL A 413 -10.12 -20.70 -16.22
N VAL A 414 -9.38 -19.63 -15.91
CA VAL A 414 -8.44 -19.03 -16.89
C VAL A 414 -7.30 -20.00 -17.22
N LYS A 415 -6.86 -20.84 -16.28
CA LYS A 415 -5.86 -21.88 -16.50
C LYS A 415 -6.22 -22.88 -17.60
N GLU A 416 -7.50 -23.25 -17.72
CA GLU A 416 -7.99 -24.15 -18.77
C GLU A 416 -8.12 -23.47 -20.16
N HIS A 417 -7.88 -22.15 -20.20
CA HIS A 417 -7.97 -21.30 -21.39
C HIS A 417 -6.64 -20.66 -21.77
N LYS A 418 -5.50 -21.24 -21.33
CA LYS A 418 -4.19 -20.88 -21.88
C LYS A 418 -4.20 -21.02 -23.41
N ASN A 419 -3.66 -20.02 -24.09
CA ASN A 419 -3.64 -19.91 -25.55
C ASN A 419 -5.03 -19.98 -26.25
N LYS A 420 -6.14 -19.79 -25.54
CA LYS A 420 -7.50 -19.72 -26.11
C LYS A 420 -8.06 -18.31 -25.96
N LEU A 421 -9.30 -18.08 -26.38
CA LEU A 421 -10.02 -16.84 -26.09
C LEU A 421 -10.31 -16.70 -24.60
N PHE A 422 -10.37 -15.45 -24.13
CA PHE A 422 -10.60 -15.10 -22.74
C PHE A 422 -11.99 -15.59 -22.28
N PRO A 423 -12.11 -16.36 -21.19
CA PRO A 423 -13.32 -17.11 -20.87
C PRO A 423 -14.40 -16.29 -20.14
N THR A 424 -14.79 -15.13 -20.67
CA THR A 424 -15.71 -14.18 -20.02
C THR A 424 -17.00 -14.79 -19.48
N ASP A 425 -17.72 -15.57 -20.29
CA ASP A 425 -19.00 -16.15 -19.88
C ASP A 425 -18.85 -17.17 -18.74
N LYS A 426 -17.77 -17.96 -18.76
CA LYS A 426 -17.44 -18.90 -17.67
C LYS A 426 -17.03 -18.16 -16.40
N LEU A 427 -16.34 -17.03 -16.52
CA LEU A 427 -16.02 -16.19 -15.36
C LEU A 427 -17.29 -15.59 -14.74
N PHE A 428 -18.26 -15.17 -15.55
CA PHE A 428 -19.56 -14.74 -15.05
C PHE A 428 -20.43 -15.88 -14.51
N SER A 429 -20.28 -17.11 -15.00
CA SER A 429 -20.99 -18.25 -14.42
C SER A 429 -20.52 -18.51 -12.99
N ILE A 430 -19.20 -18.41 -12.71
CA ILE A 430 -18.66 -18.47 -11.35
C ILE A 430 -19.36 -17.45 -10.45
N TYR A 431 -19.51 -16.21 -10.91
CA TYR A 431 -20.16 -15.16 -10.13
C TYR A 431 -21.63 -15.44 -9.86
N ARG A 432 -22.32 -16.07 -10.81
CA ARG A 432 -23.75 -16.42 -10.67
C ARG A 432 -23.97 -17.65 -9.80
N GLU A 433 -23.04 -18.60 -9.83
CA GLU A 433 -23.09 -19.82 -9.02
C GLU A 433 -22.64 -19.58 -7.57
N HIS A 434 -21.79 -18.57 -7.35
CA HIS A 434 -21.42 -18.11 -6.01
C HIS A 434 -22.44 -17.13 -5.44
N PRO A 435 -22.56 -17.06 -4.10
CA PRO A 435 -23.45 -16.11 -3.42
C PRO A 435 -22.89 -14.67 -3.44
N ILE A 436 -22.41 -14.20 -4.59
CA ILE A 436 -22.02 -12.81 -4.78
C ILE A 436 -23.13 -12.05 -5.50
N ILE A 437 -23.29 -10.77 -5.13
CA ILE A 437 -24.21 -9.87 -5.83
C ILE A 437 -23.58 -9.52 -7.17
N PHE A 438 -24.02 -10.20 -8.23
CA PHE A 438 -23.59 -9.96 -9.60
C PHE A 438 -24.79 -9.94 -10.54
N THR A 439 -24.86 -8.91 -11.38
CA THR A 439 -25.86 -8.77 -12.44
C THR A 439 -25.32 -7.93 -13.61
N LYS A 440 -25.92 -8.11 -14.79
CA LYS A 440 -25.76 -7.23 -15.96
C LYS A 440 -27.11 -6.63 -16.40
N ASP A 441 -28.18 -6.80 -15.61
CA ASP A 441 -29.54 -6.40 -15.99
C ASP A 441 -29.64 -4.89 -16.23
N TYR A 442 -28.79 -4.10 -15.56
CA TYR A 442 -28.64 -2.67 -15.83
C TYR A 442 -28.28 -2.33 -17.28
N LEU A 443 -27.88 -3.28 -18.13
CA LEU A 443 -27.68 -3.05 -19.56
C LEU A 443 -28.98 -3.02 -20.37
N ILE A 444 -29.98 -3.80 -19.96
CA ILE A 444 -31.21 -4.07 -20.73
C ILE A 444 -32.48 -3.59 -20.04
N ASP A 445 -32.47 -3.51 -18.70
CA ASP A 445 -33.62 -3.11 -17.90
C ASP A 445 -33.53 -1.63 -17.51
N ASN A 446 -34.38 -0.82 -18.15
CA ASN A 446 -34.52 0.61 -17.85
C ASN A 446 -34.93 0.88 -16.39
N ASP A 447 -35.56 -0.08 -15.72
CA ASP A 447 -36.12 0.05 -14.38
C ASP A 447 -35.29 -0.65 -13.30
N TYR A 448 -34.05 -1.02 -13.63
CA TYR A 448 -33.09 -1.52 -12.65
C TYR A 448 -32.81 -0.46 -11.55
N ASP A 449 -33.52 -0.55 -10.42
CA ASP A 449 -33.36 0.37 -9.26
C ASP A 449 -32.25 -0.04 -8.29
N ARG A 450 -31.58 -1.15 -8.58
CA ARG A 450 -30.49 -1.69 -7.76
C ARG A 450 -29.13 -1.06 -8.08
N LEU A 451 -29.15 0.22 -8.47
CA LEU A 451 -27.95 1.02 -8.74
C LEU A 451 -27.06 1.14 -7.49
N GLU A 452 -27.66 1.11 -6.29
CA GLU A 452 -26.95 1.12 -5.01
C GLU A 452 -26.09 -0.12 -4.76
N ASP A 453 -26.38 -1.25 -5.42
CA ASP A 453 -25.60 -2.47 -5.27
C ASP A 453 -24.27 -2.42 -6.06
N LEU A 454 -24.22 -1.55 -7.05
CA LEU A 454 -23.03 -1.33 -7.86
C LEU A 454 -21.98 -0.51 -7.12
N ASP A 455 -20.75 -0.58 -7.60
CA ASP A 455 -19.61 0.11 -7.04
C ASP A 455 -19.70 1.61 -7.28
N LYS A 456 -20.04 2.35 -6.21
CA LYS A 456 -20.19 3.82 -6.26
C LYS A 456 -18.95 4.51 -6.80
N SER A 457 -17.75 4.02 -6.43
CA SER A 457 -16.50 4.65 -6.86
C SER A 457 -16.27 4.48 -8.36
N LEU A 458 -16.56 3.32 -8.94
CA LEU A 458 -16.54 3.20 -10.40
C LEU A 458 -17.66 4.02 -11.05
N ILE A 459 -18.88 4.04 -10.51
CA ILE A 459 -19.97 4.86 -11.07
C ILE A 459 -19.57 6.34 -11.15
N PHE A 460 -19.06 6.90 -10.06
CA PHE A 460 -18.59 8.28 -10.03
C PHE A 460 -17.46 8.52 -11.02
N TYR A 461 -16.49 7.60 -11.12
CA TYR A 461 -15.45 7.69 -12.15
C TYR A 461 -16.05 7.73 -13.56
N LEU A 462 -17.05 6.89 -13.86
CA LEU A 462 -17.73 6.89 -15.15
C LEU A 462 -18.49 8.20 -15.42
N ILE A 463 -19.05 8.84 -14.40
CA ILE A 463 -19.76 10.12 -14.52
C ILE A 463 -18.77 11.26 -14.80
N TYR A 464 -17.76 11.40 -13.94
CA TYR A 464 -16.91 12.60 -13.86
C TYR A 464 -15.56 12.46 -14.58
N GLY A 465 -15.14 11.24 -14.93
CA GLY A 465 -13.81 10.97 -15.49
C GLY A 465 -12.66 11.29 -14.53
N LYS A 466 -12.94 11.38 -13.23
CA LYS A 466 -11.99 11.79 -12.19
C LYS A 466 -12.11 10.89 -10.97
N ILE A 467 -11.00 10.84 -10.25
CA ILE A 467 -10.80 10.15 -8.98
C ILE A 467 -11.58 10.90 -7.88
N ILE A 468 -12.11 10.15 -6.90
CA ILE A 468 -13.04 10.67 -5.89
C ILE A 468 -12.32 10.78 -4.55
N ARG A 469 -12.39 11.95 -3.92
CA ARG A 469 -12.13 12.08 -2.49
C ARG A 469 -13.46 12.02 -1.76
N THR A 470 -13.52 11.30 -0.64
CA THR A 470 -14.75 11.19 0.16
C THR A 470 -15.28 12.54 0.62
N SER A 471 -14.39 13.52 0.84
CA SER A 471 -14.71 14.92 1.16
C SER A 471 -15.49 15.66 0.08
N ASP A 472 -15.40 15.17 -1.17
CA ASP A 472 -15.97 15.85 -2.33
C ASP A 472 -17.38 15.34 -2.63
N VAL A 473 -17.87 14.32 -1.90
CA VAL A 473 -19.22 13.77 -2.09
C VAL A 473 -20.23 14.62 -1.32
N ASP A 474 -21.16 15.22 -2.04
CA ASP A 474 -22.22 16.08 -1.52
C ASP A 474 -23.61 15.58 -1.93
N HIS A 475 -24.64 15.88 -1.13
CA HIS A 475 -26.04 15.62 -1.47
C HIS A 475 -26.56 16.73 -2.40
N ILE A 476 -26.99 16.41 -3.61
CA ILE A 476 -27.57 17.36 -4.57
C ILE A 476 -28.73 18.12 -3.91
N MET A 477 -29.75 17.38 -3.44
CA MET A 477 -30.78 17.94 -2.57
C MET A 477 -30.37 17.77 -1.10
N PRO A 478 -30.29 18.86 -0.32
CA PRO A 478 -29.72 18.83 1.02
C PRO A 478 -30.42 17.88 1.99
N LYS A 479 -29.62 17.05 2.66
CA LYS A 479 -30.09 16.07 3.67
C LYS A 479 -30.94 16.71 4.78
N ASN A 480 -30.56 17.88 5.28
CA ASN A 480 -31.29 18.60 6.34
C ASN A 480 -32.71 19.03 5.90
N ILE A 481 -32.90 19.42 4.64
CA ILE A 481 -34.21 19.82 4.09
C ILE A 481 -35.06 18.56 3.87
N LEU A 482 -34.50 17.53 3.25
CA LEU A 482 -35.21 16.29 2.95
C LEU A 482 -35.68 15.56 4.21
N LEU A 483 -34.87 15.54 5.27
CA LEU A 483 -35.27 14.96 6.57
C LEU A 483 -36.48 15.69 7.18
N LYS A 484 -36.51 17.02 7.12
CA LYS A 484 -37.65 17.82 7.61
C LYS A 484 -38.93 17.55 6.81
N LYS A 485 -38.81 17.14 5.55
CA LYS A 485 -39.93 16.78 4.66
C LYS A 485 -40.37 15.32 4.80
N GLY A 486 -39.69 14.53 5.66
CA GLY A 486 -40.09 13.16 5.97
C GLY A 486 -39.60 12.09 4.99
N TYR A 487 -38.57 12.39 4.17
CA TYR A 487 -37.95 11.38 3.30
C TYR A 487 -37.04 10.43 4.08
N ASP A 488 -36.95 9.18 3.61
CA ASP A 488 -36.16 8.15 4.27
C ASP A 488 -34.65 8.40 4.09
N LEU A 489 -33.86 8.13 5.15
CA LEU A 489 -32.40 8.28 5.10
C LEU A 489 -31.72 7.44 4.01
N GLU A 490 -32.30 6.30 3.65
CA GLU A 490 -31.80 5.43 2.58
C GLU A 490 -32.00 6.06 1.20
N GLU A 491 -33.15 6.72 0.97
CA GLU A 491 -33.41 7.48 -0.26
C GLU A 491 -32.48 8.71 -0.35
N ILE A 492 -32.26 9.39 0.79
CA ILE A 492 -31.40 10.57 0.86
C ILE A 492 -29.93 10.22 0.60
N ASN A 493 -29.42 9.15 1.23
CA ASN A 493 -28.01 8.73 1.12
C ASN A 493 -27.77 7.79 -0.07
N SER A 494 -28.34 8.15 -1.22
CA SER A 494 -28.30 7.39 -2.46
C SER A 494 -27.31 8.01 -3.46
N ILE A 495 -26.68 7.18 -4.30
CA ILE A 495 -25.92 7.64 -5.48
C ILE A 495 -26.80 8.51 -6.40
N LYS A 496 -28.11 8.27 -6.41
CA LYS A 496 -29.12 9.07 -7.12
C LYS A 496 -29.24 10.50 -6.59
N ASN A 497 -28.83 10.75 -5.35
CA ASN A 497 -28.77 12.10 -4.75
C ASN A 497 -27.34 12.61 -4.52
N PHE A 498 -26.29 11.87 -4.89
CA PHE A 498 -24.92 12.34 -4.68
C PHE A 498 -24.30 13.03 -5.91
N GLN A 499 -23.51 14.07 -5.66
CA GLN A 499 -22.66 14.76 -6.63
C GLN A 499 -21.24 14.93 -6.11
N LEU A 500 -20.29 15.22 -7.00
CA LEU A 500 -18.97 15.69 -6.61
C LEU A 500 -18.95 17.22 -6.60
N LEU A 501 -18.66 17.82 -5.45
CA LEU A 501 -18.55 19.25 -5.26
C LEU A 501 -17.34 19.51 -4.36
N ASP A 502 -16.53 20.53 -4.67
CA ASP A 502 -15.37 20.82 -3.84
C ASP A 502 -15.79 21.24 -2.42
N SER A 503 -14.97 20.87 -1.43
CA SER A 503 -15.33 21.00 -0.03
C SER A 503 -15.59 22.45 0.41
N ARG A 504 -14.92 23.43 -0.21
CA ARG A 504 -15.12 24.85 0.10
C ARG A 504 -16.48 25.31 -0.41
N THR A 505 -16.78 25.03 -1.68
CA THR A 505 -18.08 25.35 -2.26
C THR A 505 -19.20 24.66 -1.50
N ASN A 506 -19.02 23.40 -1.09
CA ASN A 506 -20.03 22.71 -0.28
C ASN A 506 -20.28 23.41 1.08
N GLN A 507 -19.20 23.71 1.82
CA GLN A 507 -19.32 24.27 3.18
C GLN A 507 -19.75 25.73 3.22
N PHE A 508 -19.26 26.56 2.30
CA PHE A 508 -19.44 28.02 2.37
C PHE A 508 -20.49 28.53 1.40
N ASP A 509 -20.48 28.06 0.15
CA ASP A 509 -21.37 28.59 -0.89
C ASP A 509 -22.71 27.85 -0.90
N LYS A 510 -22.71 26.52 -0.97
CA LYS A 510 -23.94 25.73 -0.97
C LYS A 510 -24.58 25.72 0.41
N ASN A 511 -23.83 25.35 1.45
CA ASN A 511 -24.21 25.44 2.87
C ASN A 511 -25.69 25.05 3.15
N GLY A 512 -26.13 23.91 2.62
CA GLY A 512 -27.48 23.40 2.82
C GLY A 512 -28.62 24.25 2.21
N LYS A 513 -28.33 25.13 1.26
CA LYS A 513 -29.34 25.84 0.43
C LYS A 513 -30.17 24.85 -0.36
N SER A 514 -31.45 25.18 -0.58
CA SER A 514 -32.33 24.37 -1.43
C SER A 514 -31.70 24.15 -2.80
N PHE A 515 -31.96 23.00 -3.41
CA PHE A 515 -31.37 22.66 -4.69
C PHE A 515 -31.79 23.65 -5.78
N PHE A 516 -33.05 24.08 -5.78
CA PHE A 516 -33.55 25.11 -6.69
C PHE A 516 -32.81 26.44 -6.52
N ASP A 517 -32.63 26.93 -5.29
CA ASP A 517 -31.92 28.20 -5.04
C ASP A 517 -30.43 28.12 -5.37
N TRP A 518 -29.83 26.94 -5.18
CA TRP A 518 -28.45 26.67 -5.54
C TRP A 518 -28.24 26.71 -7.06
N VAL A 519 -29.01 25.90 -7.80
CA VAL A 519 -28.79 25.67 -9.23
C VAL A 519 -29.29 26.83 -10.09
N SER A 520 -30.31 27.56 -9.64
CA SER A 520 -30.90 28.68 -10.40
C SER A 520 -30.16 30.01 -10.19
N ASN A 521 -29.16 30.05 -9.32
CA ASN A 521 -28.43 31.27 -9.02
C ASN A 521 -27.15 31.40 -9.88
N PRO A 522 -27.07 32.37 -10.81
CA PRO A 522 -25.91 32.53 -11.70
C PRO A 522 -24.60 32.90 -11.00
N ILE A 523 -24.67 33.38 -9.74
CA ILE A 523 -23.49 33.63 -8.91
C ILE A 523 -22.80 32.31 -8.57
N TYR A 524 -23.58 31.27 -8.27
CA TYR A 524 -23.09 29.96 -7.87
C TYR A 524 -22.90 29.02 -9.07
N VAL A 525 -23.86 28.98 -9.99
CA VAL A 525 -23.82 28.12 -11.19
C VAL A 525 -23.87 28.99 -12.44
N LYS A 526 -22.67 29.37 -12.95
CA LYS A 526 -22.53 30.24 -14.12
C LYS A 526 -22.95 29.56 -15.43
N ASP A 527 -22.56 28.30 -15.62
CA ASP A 527 -22.95 27.46 -16.77
C ASP A 527 -23.90 26.37 -16.30
N LEU A 528 -25.19 26.71 -16.29
CA LEU A 528 -26.26 25.80 -15.88
C LEU A 528 -26.27 24.52 -16.73
N ASN A 529 -26.19 24.65 -18.05
CA ASN A 529 -26.23 23.50 -18.95
C ASN A 529 -25.04 22.57 -18.76
N GLY A 530 -23.84 23.13 -18.59
CA GLY A 530 -22.63 22.38 -18.25
C GLY A 530 -22.78 21.64 -16.92
N TYR A 531 -23.27 22.33 -15.88
CA TYR A 531 -23.49 21.76 -14.55
C TYR A 531 -24.48 20.58 -14.60
N LEU A 532 -25.65 20.76 -15.21
CA LEU A 532 -26.67 19.71 -15.34
C LEU A 532 -26.11 18.48 -16.06
N LYS A 533 -25.34 18.69 -17.14
CA LYS A 533 -24.74 17.62 -17.93
C LYS A 533 -23.66 16.86 -17.18
N ILE A 534 -22.80 17.56 -16.43
CA ILE A 534 -21.70 16.95 -15.66
C ILE A 534 -22.26 16.11 -14.50
N HIS A 535 -23.25 16.62 -13.77
CA HIS A 535 -23.81 15.95 -12.59
C HIS A 535 -24.95 14.97 -12.91
N LEU A 536 -25.30 14.82 -14.19
CA LEU A 536 -26.42 14.03 -14.69
C LEU A 536 -27.74 14.42 -14.01
N ILE A 537 -28.01 15.71 -13.94
CA ILE A 537 -29.22 16.27 -13.34
C ILE A 537 -30.31 16.40 -14.43
N PRO A 538 -31.56 15.98 -14.17
CA PRO A 538 -32.67 16.17 -15.08
C PRO A 538 -32.87 17.64 -15.43
N SER A 539 -33.01 17.96 -16.72
CA SER A 539 -33.18 19.35 -17.19
C SER A 539 -34.57 19.94 -16.93
N ASN A 540 -35.53 19.13 -16.46
CA ASN A 540 -36.87 19.61 -16.11
C ASN A 540 -36.83 20.36 -14.77
N GLU A 541 -36.92 21.69 -14.82
CA GLU A 541 -36.86 22.57 -13.64
C GLU A 541 -37.94 22.27 -12.59
N ALA A 542 -39.09 21.71 -13.01
CA ALA A 542 -40.14 21.32 -12.08
C ALA A 542 -39.65 20.29 -11.04
N LEU A 543 -38.63 19.49 -11.38
CA LEU A 543 -38.07 18.46 -10.51
C LEU A 543 -37.04 18.99 -9.51
N TRP A 544 -36.66 20.27 -9.57
CA TRP A 544 -35.56 20.80 -8.76
C TRP A 544 -35.98 21.22 -7.35
N LYS A 545 -37.27 21.15 -7.04
CA LYS A 545 -37.78 21.40 -5.69
C LYS A 545 -37.80 20.11 -4.88
N GLU A 546 -37.49 20.21 -3.59
CA GLU A 546 -37.43 19.05 -2.70
C GLU A 546 -38.79 18.36 -2.48
N GLU A 547 -39.92 18.99 -2.83
CA GLU A 547 -41.22 18.29 -2.86
C GLU A 547 -41.27 17.20 -3.94
N ASN A 548 -40.47 17.30 -5.00
CA ASN A 548 -40.43 16.36 -6.12
C ASN A 548 -39.18 15.46 -6.06
N PHE A 549 -38.66 15.20 -4.85
CA PHE A 549 -37.40 14.49 -4.64
C PHE A 549 -37.43 13.07 -5.23
N ARG A 550 -38.56 12.35 -5.10
CA ARG A 550 -38.70 10.97 -5.61
C ARG A 550 -38.66 10.91 -7.12
N GLU A 551 -39.39 11.81 -7.78
CA GLU A 551 -39.37 11.95 -9.24
C GLU A 551 -37.98 12.40 -9.73
N PHE A 552 -37.32 13.29 -9.00
CA PHE A 552 -35.96 13.74 -9.30
C PHE A 552 -34.94 12.59 -9.30
N ILE A 553 -34.88 11.81 -8.20
CA ILE A 553 -33.90 10.71 -8.09
C ILE A 553 -34.17 9.61 -9.12
N GLU A 554 -35.42 9.43 -9.52
CA GLU A 554 -35.83 8.46 -10.53
C GLU A 554 -35.42 8.89 -11.95
N GLU A 555 -35.63 10.16 -12.32
CA GLU A 555 -35.13 10.67 -13.60
C GLU A 555 -33.60 10.71 -13.64
N ARG A 556 -32.95 11.05 -12.53
CA ARG A 556 -31.48 11.00 -12.43
C ARG A 556 -30.96 9.57 -12.53
N ARG A 557 -31.64 8.59 -11.93
CA ARG A 557 -31.31 7.15 -12.06
C ARG A 557 -31.21 6.74 -13.53
N LYS A 558 -32.20 7.12 -14.35
CA LYS A 558 -32.21 6.84 -15.79
C LYS A 558 -31.01 7.46 -16.51
N LEU A 559 -30.63 8.69 -16.16
CA LEU A 559 -29.44 9.35 -16.72
C LEU A 559 -28.13 8.63 -16.35
N ILE A 560 -28.00 8.19 -15.09
CA ILE A 560 -26.83 7.42 -14.62
C ILE A 560 -26.75 6.08 -15.36
N LEU A 561 -27.85 5.33 -15.44
CA LEU A 561 -27.89 4.05 -16.16
C LEU A 561 -27.56 4.24 -17.64
N LYS A 562 -28.10 5.28 -18.28
CA LYS A 562 -27.74 5.63 -19.66
C LYS A 562 -26.24 5.89 -19.81
N LYS A 563 -25.61 6.58 -18.86
CA LYS A 563 -24.15 6.82 -18.87
C LYS A 563 -23.37 5.51 -18.72
N ILE A 564 -23.74 4.64 -17.78
CA ILE A 564 -23.11 3.32 -17.58
C ILE A 564 -23.23 2.47 -18.84
N ARG A 565 -24.44 2.36 -19.41
CA ARG A 565 -24.69 1.64 -20.67
C ARG A 565 -23.90 2.21 -21.82
N THR A 566 -23.84 3.53 -21.93
CA THR A 566 -23.06 4.19 -22.97
C THR A 566 -21.59 3.84 -22.84
N PHE A 567 -21.03 3.76 -21.63
CA PHE A 567 -19.64 3.36 -21.43
C PHE A 567 -19.42 1.86 -21.72
N CYS A 568 -20.38 1.01 -21.37
CA CYS A 568 -20.35 -0.40 -21.70
C CYS A 568 -20.47 -0.61 -23.22
N SER A 569 -21.32 0.16 -23.91
CA SER A 569 -21.71 0.00 -25.33
C SER A 569 -20.88 0.82 -26.33
N LYS A 570 -20.34 2.01 -25.98
CA LYS A 570 -19.43 2.81 -26.84
C LYS A 570 -18.12 2.12 -27.15
N ILE A 571 -17.88 0.95 -26.55
CA ILE A 571 -16.72 0.10 -26.83
C ILE A 571 -17.19 -1.31 -27.26
N ILE A 572 -18.46 -1.43 -27.66
CA ILE A 572 -19.07 -2.58 -28.35
C ILE A 572 -19.69 -1.99 -29.62
N GLN A 573 -18.85 -1.65 -30.60
CA GLN A 573 -19.33 -1.43 -31.97
C GLN A 573 -18.80 -2.52 -32.92
N SER A 574 -18.67 -3.75 -32.41
CA SER A 574 -18.41 -4.94 -33.24
C SER A 574 -19.09 -6.26 -32.81
N VAL A 575 -19.93 -6.35 -31.76
CA VAL A 575 -20.46 -7.67 -31.30
C VAL A 575 -21.99 -7.77 -31.12
N LEU A 576 -22.78 -6.77 -31.50
CA LEU A 576 -24.26 -6.87 -31.39
C LEU A 576 -24.93 -7.50 -32.64
N SER A 577 -24.46 -8.66 -33.09
CA SER A 577 -25.18 -9.44 -34.11
C SER A 577 -25.32 -10.95 -33.84
N SER A 578 -24.97 -11.46 -32.65
CA SER A 578 -25.03 -12.92 -32.43
C SER A 578 -25.33 -13.39 -31.01
N ILE A 579 -26.36 -12.87 -30.36
CA ILE A 579 -26.98 -13.57 -29.21
C ILE A 579 -28.47 -13.73 -29.50
N PRO A 580 -29.00 -14.97 -29.62
CA PRO A 580 -30.43 -15.18 -29.79
C PRO A 580 -31.17 -14.84 -28.49
N GLU A 581 -32.28 -14.13 -28.63
CA GLU A 581 -33.29 -13.98 -27.59
C GLU A 581 -33.86 -15.36 -27.23
N LYS A 582 -33.45 -15.89 -26.07
CA LYS A 582 -34.31 -16.79 -25.29
C LYS A 582 -34.46 -16.24 -23.89
N ARG A 583 -35.58 -15.54 -23.70
CA ARG A 583 -36.21 -15.31 -22.40
C ARG A 583 -36.69 -16.65 -21.90
N ASP A 584 -36.09 -17.19 -20.86
CA ASP A 584 -36.78 -18.04 -19.88
C ASP A 584 -36.08 -17.95 -18.52
N SER A 585 -36.85 -17.46 -17.54
CA SER A 585 -36.68 -17.47 -16.08
C SER A 585 -35.25 -17.39 -15.52
N VAL A 586 -34.70 -16.19 -15.39
CA VAL A 586 -33.68 -15.89 -14.38
C VAL A 586 -34.36 -15.05 -13.30
N LYS A 587 -34.94 -15.70 -12.27
CA LYS A 587 -35.18 -14.99 -11.00
C LYS A 587 -33.83 -14.45 -10.53
N SER A 588 -33.75 -13.17 -10.14
CA SER A 588 -32.47 -12.58 -9.76
C SER A 588 -31.85 -13.40 -8.63
N ASN A 589 -30.53 -13.62 -8.65
CA ASN A 589 -29.81 -14.36 -7.60
C ASN A 589 -30.10 -13.83 -6.19
N TYR A 590 -30.49 -12.57 -6.07
CA TYR A 590 -30.91 -11.95 -4.81
C TYR A 590 -32.30 -12.39 -4.35
N GLU A 591 -33.27 -12.56 -5.26
CA GLU A 591 -34.58 -13.13 -4.89
C GLU A 591 -34.42 -14.57 -4.45
N ASN A 592 -33.60 -15.35 -5.17
CA ASN A 592 -33.32 -16.74 -4.83
C ASN A 592 -32.54 -16.85 -3.50
N TYR A 593 -31.62 -15.92 -3.22
CA TYR A 593 -30.94 -15.82 -1.93
C TYR A 593 -31.88 -15.36 -0.81
N LYS A 594 -32.71 -14.33 -1.03
CA LYS A 594 -33.70 -13.84 -0.05
C LYS A 594 -34.73 -14.92 0.27
N GLU A 595 -35.18 -15.67 -0.73
CA GLU A 595 -36.06 -16.84 -0.57
C GLU A 595 -35.35 -17.93 0.26
N LYS A 596 -34.09 -18.27 -0.02
CA LYS A 596 -33.30 -19.23 0.76
C LYS A 596 -33.00 -18.78 2.19
N THR A 597 -32.70 -17.49 2.39
CA THR A 597 -32.46 -16.92 3.73
C THR A 597 -33.76 -16.82 4.51
N LYS A 598 -34.89 -16.46 3.88
CA LYS A 598 -36.22 -16.48 4.51
C LYS A 598 -36.69 -17.89 4.87
N ALA A 599 -36.25 -18.92 4.14
CA ALA A 599 -36.52 -20.31 4.49
C ALA A 599 -35.84 -20.77 5.81
N ILE A 600 -34.72 -20.13 6.19
CA ILE A 600 -33.99 -20.43 7.43
C ILE A 600 -34.34 -19.42 8.54
N TYR A 601 -34.51 -18.16 8.17
CA TYR A 601 -34.78 -17.03 9.06
C TYR A 601 -36.03 -16.29 8.54
N PRO A 602 -37.24 -16.65 9.01
CA PRO A 602 -38.50 -16.17 8.44
C PRO A 602 -38.62 -14.65 8.36
N ASN A 603 -37.98 -13.93 9.28
CA ASN A 603 -38.02 -12.48 9.40
C ASN A 603 -36.76 -11.79 8.86
N ALA A 604 -35.89 -12.51 8.14
CA ALA A 604 -34.74 -11.90 7.50
C ALA A 604 -35.19 -10.82 6.50
N TYR A 605 -34.55 -9.64 6.59
CA TYR A 605 -34.84 -8.45 5.78
C TYR A 605 -36.20 -7.77 6.04
N GLU A 606 -36.96 -8.20 7.04
CA GLU A 606 -38.17 -7.47 7.47
C GLU A 606 -37.79 -6.21 8.28
N LYS A 607 -38.61 -5.17 8.24
CA LYS A 607 -38.36 -3.95 9.02
C LYS A 607 -38.41 -4.26 10.52
N TRP A 608 -37.55 -3.62 11.30
CA TRP A 608 -37.59 -3.72 12.77
C TRP A 608 -38.70 -2.83 13.31
N THR A 609 -39.49 -3.35 14.24
CA THR A 609 -40.51 -2.56 14.95
C THR A 609 -39.95 -2.00 16.27
N GLU A 610 -40.63 -1.00 16.84
CA GLU A 610 -40.26 -0.47 18.16
C GLU A 610 -40.40 -1.52 19.28
N GLU A 611 -41.30 -2.47 19.12
CA GLU A 611 -41.46 -3.60 20.05
C GLU A 611 -40.29 -4.58 19.93
N ASP A 612 -39.84 -4.87 18.71
CA ASP A 612 -38.66 -5.71 18.49
C ASP A 612 -37.39 -5.09 19.10
N ASP A 613 -37.22 -3.77 18.98
CA ASP A 613 -36.08 -3.05 19.56
C ASP A 613 -36.08 -3.12 21.09
N LYS A 614 -37.24 -2.89 21.73
CA LYS A 614 -37.38 -3.00 23.19
C LYS A 614 -37.11 -4.43 23.67
N LYS A 615 -37.64 -5.42 22.93
CA LYS A 615 -37.44 -6.84 23.23
C LYS A 615 -35.98 -7.25 23.05
N LEU A 616 -35.31 -6.77 22.00
CA LEU A 616 -33.90 -7.05 21.73
C LEU A 616 -33.02 -6.44 22.83
N ALA A 617 -33.29 -5.21 23.25
CA ALA A 617 -32.58 -4.55 24.34
C ALA A 617 -32.73 -5.31 25.68
N SER A 618 -33.93 -5.77 26.01
CA SER A 618 -34.17 -6.57 27.23
C SER A 618 -33.40 -7.90 27.20
N LEU A 619 -33.52 -8.66 26.10
CA LEU A 619 -32.88 -9.97 25.98
C LEU A 619 -31.34 -9.86 25.91
N TYR A 620 -30.82 -8.78 25.33
CA TYR A 620 -29.39 -8.50 25.33
C TYR A 620 -28.88 -8.12 26.73
N ALA A 621 -29.64 -7.34 27.50
CA ALA A 621 -29.34 -7.04 28.89
C ALA A 621 -29.37 -8.29 29.80
N GLU A 622 -30.18 -9.28 29.45
CA GLU A 622 -30.21 -10.62 30.07
C GLU A 622 -29.04 -11.53 29.64
N LYS A 623 -28.07 -11.01 28.86
CA LYS A 623 -26.89 -11.73 28.36
C LYS A 623 -27.20 -12.94 27.48
N LYS A 624 -28.33 -12.92 26.76
CA LYS A 624 -28.61 -13.95 25.75
C LYS A 624 -27.56 -13.93 24.65
N SER A 625 -27.13 -15.11 24.22
CA SER A 625 -26.17 -15.24 23.14
C SER A 625 -26.77 -14.79 21.80
N ILE A 626 -25.91 -14.35 20.89
CA ILE A 626 -26.33 -13.89 19.55
C ILE A 626 -27.10 -15.00 18.81
N LYS A 627 -26.73 -16.27 19.03
CA LYS A 627 -27.41 -17.43 18.45
C LYS A 627 -28.85 -17.56 18.96
N GLU A 628 -29.08 -17.41 20.26
CA GLU A 628 -30.44 -17.42 20.82
C GLU A 628 -31.28 -16.24 20.32
N LEU A 629 -30.67 -15.07 20.14
CA LEU A 629 -31.35 -13.91 19.56
C LEU A 629 -31.73 -14.15 18.09
N CYS A 630 -30.89 -14.83 17.31
CA CYS A 630 -31.23 -15.21 15.94
C CYS A 630 -32.48 -16.09 15.89
N ASP A 631 -32.57 -17.07 16.79
CA ASP A 631 -33.72 -18.00 16.87
C ASP A 631 -34.99 -17.28 17.33
N ILE A 632 -34.89 -16.40 18.34
CA ILE A 632 -36.04 -15.67 18.90
C ILE A 632 -36.64 -14.68 17.88
N PHE A 633 -35.80 -13.98 17.13
CA PHE A 633 -36.25 -12.98 16.16
C PHE A 633 -36.46 -13.57 14.76
N GLY A 634 -36.04 -14.82 14.52
CA GLY A 634 -36.08 -15.44 13.20
C GLY A 634 -35.26 -14.64 12.18
N ARG A 635 -34.12 -14.08 12.61
CA ARG A 635 -33.22 -13.21 11.83
C ARG A 635 -31.81 -13.78 11.85
N ASN A 636 -31.03 -13.46 10.81
CA ASN A 636 -29.64 -13.89 10.75
C ASN A 636 -28.75 -13.09 11.72
N GLU A 637 -27.58 -13.66 12.02
CA GLU A 637 -26.60 -13.10 12.97
C GLU A 637 -26.20 -11.66 12.63
N GLY A 638 -25.92 -11.38 11.35
CA GLY A 638 -25.58 -10.02 10.91
C GLY A 638 -26.71 -9.01 11.12
N GLY A 639 -27.97 -9.42 10.98
CA GLY A 639 -29.13 -8.57 11.24
C GLY A 639 -29.32 -8.26 12.72
N ILE A 640 -28.99 -9.19 13.61
CA ILE A 640 -29.02 -9.02 15.06
C ILE A 640 -27.87 -8.10 15.51
N GLN A 641 -26.63 -8.39 15.09
CA GLN A 641 -25.44 -7.61 15.44
C GLN A 641 -25.56 -6.15 14.98
N SER A 642 -25.94 -5.94 13.71
CA SER A 642 -26.14 -4.58 13.18
C SER A 642 -27.19 -3.80 13.97
N ARG A 643 -28.23 -4.48 14.48
CA ARG A 643 -29.27 -3.81 15.28
C ARG A 643 -28.82 -3.49 16.71
N ILE A 644 -28.07 -4.40 17.34
CA ILE A 644 -27.45 -4.20 18.66
C ILE A 644 -26.52 -2.97 18.62
N GLU A 645 -25.68 -2.87 17.59
CA GLU A 645 -24.78 -1.74 17.36
C GLU A 645 -25.58 -0.44 17.15
N LYS A 646 -26.60 -0.46 16.30
CA LYS A 646 -27.46 0.71 16.02
C LYS A 646 -28.25 1.20 17.24
N LEU A 647 -28.58 0.32 18.19
CA LEU A 647 -29.23 0.67 19.46
C LEU A 647 -28.22 1.04 20.57
N GLY A 648 -26.91 0.95 20.30
CA GLY A 648 -25.85 1.27 21.25
C GLY A 648 -25.83 0.38 22.49
N LEU A 649 -26.25 -0.89 22.36
CA LEU A 649 -26.42 -1.80 23.49
C LEU A 649 -25.08 -2.34 24.02
N GLU A 650 -24.06 -2.45 23.18
CA GLU A 650 -22.70 -2.87 23.58
C GLU A 650 -22.04 -1.93 24.59
N GLY A 651 -22.29 -0.62 24.49
CA GLY A 651 -21.78 0.36 25.46
C GLY A 651 -22.59 0.46 26.75
N LYS A 652 -23.81 -0.09 26.79
CA LYS A 652 -24.73 0.00 27.93
C LYS A 652 -24.68 -1.20 28.87
N TYR A 653 -24.27 -2.37 28.37
CA TYR A 653 -24.38 -3.65 29.08
C TYR A 653 -23.11 -4.50 29.08
N ASN A 654 -21.96 -3.93 28.69
CA ASN A 654 -20.63 -4.56 28.81
C ASN A 654 -20.13 -4.59 30.26
#